data_AF-A0AAN9XJM5-F1
#
_entry.id   AF-A0AAN9XJM5-F1
#
_cell.length_a   1.000
_cell.length_b   1.000
_cell.length_c   1.000
_cell.angle_alpha   90.00
_cell.angle_beta   90.00
_cell.angle_gamma   90.00
#
_symmetry.space_group_name_H-M   'P 1'
#
loop_
_entity.id
_entity.type
_entity.pdbx_description
1 polymer ?
#
loop_
_entity_poly.entity_id
_entity_poly.type
_entity_poly.pdbx_seq_one_letter_code
_entity_poly.pdbx_strand_id
1 'polypeptide(L)'
;MIRELPQNRRNRDKRMGFNLILWCRPILVLSVLVLFSCSFGLFSANDEVGTGEGETFTVSSFRYPETRLRPFDLRYIRVDLPPWFSAVSIALNSDVDLDVSRIERVPMSTLPIICFRDGSPPLPDALNTSLKESATSGINGLDVEQCFPMQKNITMKLTNNQISPGVWYIGLFNGIGPTRTQSKMIIRGPSYSFMANISVEACTNSMMRGDFCNSSVYPFSCAASDVSNALEAKVNKSMLENLVTCKSNYEAFCVHKGVSNFFSLDIMNVAEEIIITATNIRFNVTASNDISLLCLVRHGAMPSVTSNDYSIDIAKSPLVIHSPLIGRWYISILPVHLTKTQDNNVRVCYSVESQVLQCPLGKAGPNCTMDSYLLQTIVRRGSTPFESYYLPVVGGASYDSANFPLEPLLEKSSYVGEPENIWTYFLLDIPRGAAGGNIHVQLSSDMKINYEVYARFGALPSIDSWDYYYANKTRRSDPSMFFTLYDSSDDRVNFYIMYAREGTWGFGLRHINTSSDSMKGLTIMSISLERCPKRCSSHGECKFSFDASGLTSYSFCSCDRNHGGFDCSIEIVTHQGHVRQSIFLIVSNVAAILPAYWALRKKALAEWVLYTSSGISSGLYHACDVGTWCALNYNVLQFMDFWLSFMAVIITFLYLATIDEVFKRAIHAAVAILTALMAATKATRSSNVILVILIGTLGLFIGWLIEISTKYRSLSFSIGMSLNFSHCFQTIKRWLYNLIKTIMRRYHWVFALAGFTALAMAAISWTLETSESYWFWHSIWHITIYTSSFFFICSKANIEDGENQLPTNGNYELTHQDSRSRSG
;
A
#
# COMPACT_ATOMS: atom_id res chain seq x y z
N MET A 1 -14.85 -55.21 25.73
CA MET A 1 -14.32 -56.58 25.92
C MET A 1 -14.66 -57.39 24.66
N ILE A 2 -14.03 -58.55 24.44
CA ILE A 2 -14.04 -59.30 23.17
C ILE A 2 -15.30 -60.19 23.03
N ARG A 3 -15.67 -60.54 21.78
CA ARG A 3 -16.60 -61.59 21.27
C ARG A 3 -17.89 -61.09 20.60
N GLU A 4 -18.49 -61.76 19.60
CA GLU A 4 -18.03 -62.70 18.56
C GLU A 4 -19.12 -62.80 17.45
N LEU A 5 -18.72 -63.35 16.29
CA LEU A 5 -19.41 -63.99 15.15
C LEU A 5 -20.71 -64.83 15.44
N PRO A 6 -21.45 -65.43 14.45
CA PRO A 6 -21.52 -65.24 12.96
C PRO A 6 -22.92 -65.43 12.24
N GLN A 7 -22.95 -65.10 10.93
CA GLN A 7 -23.57 -65.83 9.77
C GLN A 7 -25.05 -66.35 9.67
N ASN A 8 -25.79 -65.75 8.72
CA ASN A 8 -26.22 -66.34 7.40
C ASN A 8 -27.52 -67.19 7.25
N ARG A 9 -27.99 -67.32 5.98
CA ARG A 9 -29.17 -68.02 5.37
C ARG A 9 -30.47 -67.18 5.38
N ARG A 10 -31.32 -67.12 4.33
CA ARG A 10 -31.53 -67.78 2.99
C ARG A 10 -31.89 -66.68 1.92
N ASN A 11 -32.18 -66.87 0.63
CA ASN A 11 -32.38 -68.04 -0.28
C ASN A 11 -31.57 -67.77 -1.60
N ARG A 12 -31.83 -68.06 -2.91
CA ARG A 12 -32.92 -68.51 -3.84
C ARG A 12 -34.04 -67.48 -4.15
N ASP A 13 -34.68 -67.37 -5.33
CA ASP A 13 -34.62 -67.93 -6.71
C ASP A 13 -35.50 -66.98 -7.63
N LYS A 14 -35.54 -66.88 -8.98
CA LYS A 14 -34.78 -67.37 -10.17
C LYS A 14 -35.23 -66.62 -11.47
N ARG A 15 -34.31 -66.02 -12.26
CA ARG A 15 -34.47 -65.53 -13.68
C ARG A 15 -35.51 -64.41 -13.90
N MET A 16 -35.56 -63.61 -14.99
CA MET A 16 -34.78 -63.41 -16.24
C MET A 16 -34.36 -61.91 -16.30
N GLY A 17 -33.46 -61.41 -17.13
CA GLY A 17 -32.70 -62.01 -18.24
C GLY A 17 -32.54 -61.00 -19.40
N PHE A 18 -31.43 -60.26 -19.45
CA PHE A 18 -31.07 -59.38 -20.56
C PHE A 18 -29.58 -59.50 -20.87
N ASN A 19 -29.26 -59.75 -22.13
CA ASN A 19 -27.92 -59.71 -22.71
C ASN A 19 -28.00 -58.81 -23.95
N LEU A 20 -27.02 -57.91 -24.16
CA LEU A 20 -26.21 -57.89 -25.38
C LEU A 20 -25.04 -56.89 -25.26
N ILE A 21 -23.90 -57.28 -25.82
CA ILE A 21 -22.80 -56.42 -26.33
C ILE A 21 -21.97 -55.65 -25.27
N LEU A 22 -21.03 -56.39 -24.66
CA LEU A 22 -19.60 -56.02 -24.69
C LEU A 22 -19.16 -55.72 -26.16
N TRP A 23 -18.16 -54.91 -26.49
CA TRP A 23 -16.85 -54.71 -25.84
C TRP A 23 -16.09 -53.55 -26.53
N CYS A 24 -15.30 -52.73 -25.81
CA CYS A 24 -13.95 -52.35 -26.26
C CYS A 24 -13.13 -51.50 -25.26
N ARG A 25 -11.82 -51.80 -25.18
CA ARG A 25 -10.68 -50.94 -24.75
C ARG A 25 -10.67 -50.32 -23.33
N PRO A 26 -10.20 -51.06 -22.32
CA PRO A 26 -9.51 -50.48 -21.15
C PRO A 26 -8.06 -50.10 -21.51
N ILE A 27 -7.86 -49.07 -22.35
CA ILE A 27 -6.51 -48.63 -22.80
C ILE A 27 -6.20 -47.17 -22.40
N LEU A 28 -7.21 -46.37 -22.04
CA LEU A 28 -7.03 -44.93 -21.78
C LEU A 28 -6.51 -44.57 -20.37
N VAL A 29 -6.55 -45.51 -19.42
CA VAL A 29 -6.21 -45.23 -18.01
C VAL A 29 -4.72 -45.48 -17.72
N LEU A 30 -4.11 -46.46 -18.39
CA LEU A 30 -2.70 -46.82 -18.19
C LEU A 30 -1.74 -45.83 -18.88
N SER A 31 -2.16 -45.22 -19.99
CA SER A 31 -1.38 -44.24 -20.75
C SER A 31 -1.21 -42.89 -20.04
N VAL A 32 -2.20 -42.47 -19.24
CA VAL A 32 -2.12 -41.20 -18.48
C VAL A 32 -1.11 -41.30 -17.33
N LEU A 33 -0.97 -42.47 -16.69
CA LEU A 33 -0.05 -42.68 -15.57
C LEU A 33 1.41 -42.83 -15.99
N VAL A 34 1.69 -43.29 -17.21
CA VAL A 34 3.07 -43.39 -17.75
C VAL A 34 3.59 -42.04 -18.28
N LEU A 35 2.70 -41.18 -18.78
CA LEU A 35 3.07 -39.82 -19.22
C LEU A 35 3.44 -38.87 -18.07
N PHE A 36 3.06 -39.19 -16.82
CA PHE A 36 3.39 -38.37 -15.64
C PHE A 36 4.73 -38.72 -14.98
N SER A 37 5.42 -39.77 -15.45
CA SER A 37 6.68 -40.28 -14.88
C SER A 37 7.93 -40.04 -15.73
N CYS A 38 7.80 -39.36 -16.88
CA CYS A 38 8.92 -39.09 -17.81
C CYS A 38 9.22 -37.59 -18.03
N SER A 39 8.67 -36.70 -17.20
CA SER A 39 8.91 -35.25 -17.23
C SER A 39 9.85 -34.72 -16.14
N PHE A 40 10.38 -35.61 -15.28
CA PHE A 40 11.49 -35.31 -14.36
C PHE A 40 12.82 -35.84 -14.92
N GLY A 41 13.36 -35.13 -15.91
CA GLY A 41 14.65 -35.39 -16.53
C GLY A 41 15.01 -34.25 -17.49
N LEU A 42 16.23 -33.73 -17.39
CA LEU A 42 16.73 -32.56 -18.14
C LEU A 42 15.92 -31.27 -17.93
N PHE A 43 15.99 -30.74 -16.70
CA PHE A 43 16.57 -29.40 -16.55
C PHE A 43 17.83 -29.51 -15.70
N SER A 44 18.90 -30.01 -16.33
CA SER A 44 20.26 -29.63 -15.92
C SER A 44 20.38 -28.12 -16.06
N ALA A 45 21.04 -27.45 -15.11
CA ALA A 45 21.38 -26.05 -15.31
C ALA A 45 22.25 -25.93 -16.56
N ASN A 46 21.79 -25.16 -17.55
CA ASN A 46 22.72 -24.51 -18.47
C ASN A 46 23.32 -23.35 -17.69
N ASP A 47 24.35 -23.63 -16.90
CA ASP A 47 25.33 -22.61 -16.59
C ASP A 47 25.93 -22.17 -17.92
N GLU A 48 25.53 -21.00 -18.42
CA GLU A 48 26.29 -20.36 -19.48
C GLU A 48 27.68 -20.08 -18.91
N VAL A 49 28.70 -20.75 -19.49
CA VAL A 49 30.10 -20.63 -19.08
C VAL A 49 30.62 -19.25 -19.54
N GLY A 50 30.17 -18.22 -18.83
CA GLY A 50 30.67 -16.86 -18.93
C GLY A 50 32.09 -16.80 -18.39
N THR A 51 33.06 -16.64 -19.27
CA THR A 51 34.48 -16.62 -18.92
C THR A 51 34.85 -15.34 -18.16
N GLY A 52 35.07 -15.45 -16.85
CA GLY A 52 35.61 -14.37 -16.02
C GLY A 52 35.36 -14.62 -14.53
N GLU A 53 36.38 -15.03 -13.79
CA GLU A 53 36.28 -15.26 -12.34
C GLU A 53 36.14 -13.93 -11.59
N GLY A 54 34.95 -13.66 -11.06
CA GLY A 54 34.69 -12.69 -10.01
C GLY A 54 33.96 -13.39 -8.88
N GLU A 55 34.70 -13.81 -7.84
CA GLU A 55 34.16 -14.67 -6.76
C GLU A 55 33.06 -13.96 -5.94
N THR A 56 31.81 -14.19 -6.32
CA THR A 56 30.61 -13.70 -5.63
C THR A 56 29.78 -14.87 -5.10
N PHE A 57 29.11 -14.66 -3.98
CA PHE A 57 28.15 -15.61 -3.41
C PHE A 57 26.86 -14.91 -2.99
N THR A 58 25.75 -15.64 -3.01
CA THR A 58 24.44 -15.13 -2.58
C THR A 58 24.33 -15.16 -1.06
N VAL A 59 24.13 -14.00 -0.43
CA VAL A 59 23.92 -13.87 1.02
C VAL A 59 22.49 -14.23 1.40
N SER A 60 21.53 -13.72 0.64
CA SER A 60 20.11 -13.98 0.81
C SER A 60 19.42 -13.91 -0.54
N SER A 61 18.54 -14.87 -0.83
CA SER A 61 17.64 -14.82 -1.97
C SER A 61 16.25 -15.22 -1.52
N PHE A 62 15.25 -14.40 -1.84
CA PHE A 62 13.86 -14.68 -1.50
C PHE A 62 12.92 -14.31 -2.64
N ARG A 63 11.83 -15.06 -2.72
CA ARG A 63 10.76 -14.86 -3.70
C ARG A 63 9.50 -14.39 -2.98
N TYR A 64 9.13 -13.15 -3.21
CA TYR A 64 7.84 -12.62 -2.80
C TYR A 64 6.73 -13.27 -3.67
N PRO A 65 5.73 -13.93 -3.06
CA PRO A 65 4.71 -14.68 -3.79
C PRO A 65 3.73 -13.76 -4.54
N GLU A 66 3.08 -14.31 -5.57
CA GLU A 66 2.10 -13.58 -6.37
C GLU A 66 0.98 -13.01 -5.48
N THR A 67 0.93 -11.68 -5.38
CA THR A 67 0.01 -10.95 -4.51
C THR A 67 -0.78 -9.94 -5.32
N ARG A 68 -2.07 -9.82 -5.01
CA ARG A 68 -2.99 -8.92 -5.71
C ARG A 68 -3.25 -7.66 -4.91
N LEU A 69 -2.85 -6.51 -5.45
CA LEU A 69 -3.02 -5.17 -4.92
C LEU A 69 -4.31 -4.55 -5.49
N ARG A 70 -5.36 -4.43 -4.68
CA ARG A 70 -6.62 -3.77 -5.07
C ARG A 70 -6.42 -2.24 -5.08
N PRO A 71 -7.35 -1.44 -5.65
CA PRO A 71 -7.27 0.01 -5.53
C PRO A 71 -7.14 0.43 -4.06
N PHE A 72 -6.24 1.38 -3.81
CA PHE A 72 -5.89 1.94 -2.50
C PHE A 72 -5.18 1.00 -1.51
N ASP A 73 -5.00 -0.29 -1.83
CA ASP A 73 -4.11 -1.18 -1.06
C ASP A 73 -2.64 -0.73 -1.19
N LEU A 74 -1.84 -1.03 -0.17
CA LEU A 74 -0.39 -0.86 -0.17
C LEU A 74 0.34 -2.12 0.33
N ARG A 75 1.60 -2.30 -0.07
CA ARG A 75 2.53 -3.30 0.46
C ARG A 75 3.94 -2.72 0.58
N TYR A 76 4.69 -3.21 1.56
CA TYR A 76 6.12 -2.95 1.70
C TYR A 76 6.90 -4.26 1.67
N ILE A 77 8.05 -4.27 0.99
CA ILE A 77 9.04 -5.34 1.04
C ILE A 77 10.31 -4.76 1.69
N ARG A 78 10.75 -5.36 2.80
CA ARG A 78 12.04 -5.09 3.44
C ARG A 78 13.15 -5.85 2.73
N VAL A 79 14.32 -5.23 2.57
CA VAL A 79 15.55 -5.85 2.09
C VAL A 79 16.69 -5.42 3.02
N ASP A 80 17.30 -6.39 3.72
CA ASP A 80 18.45 -6.13 4.60
C ASP A 80 19.76 -6.28 3.80
N LEU A 81 20.54 -5.20 3.72
CA LEU A 81 21.83 -5.16 3.01
C LEU A 81 22.98 -5.17 4.05
N PRO A 82 23.75 -6.26 4.17
CA PRO A 82 24.85 -6.33 5.13
C PRO A 82 25.98 -5.37 4.74
N PRO A 83 26.81 -4.87 5.67
CA PRO A 83 27.90 -3.92 5.38
C PRO A 83 28.89 -4.35 4.28
N TRP A 84 28.93 -5.63 3.95
CA TRP A 84 29.87 -6.29 3.03
C TRP A 84 29.22 -6.85 1.75
N PHE A 85 27.97 -6.48 1.45
CA PHE A 85 27.34 -6.77 0.15
C PHE A 85 28.14 -6.19 -1.04
N SER A 86 28.07 -6.83 -2.20
CA SER A 86 28.56 -6.29 -3.48
C SER A 86 27.42 -5.64 -4.27
N ALA A 87 26.29 -6.36 -4.40
CA ALA A 87 25.13 -5.92 -5.15
C ALA A 87 23.81 -6.49 -4.61
N VAL A 88 22.69 -5.87 -4.98
CA VAL A 88 21.34 -6.43 -4.86
C VAL A 88 20.67 -6.43 -6.23
N SER A 89 20.16 -7.60 -6.61
CA SER A 89 19.45 -7.85 -7.86
C SER A 89 17.96 -7.98 -7.56
N ILE A 90 17.14 -7.11 -8.16
CA ILE A 90 15.69 -7.00 -7.96
C ILE A 90 15.00 -7.28 -9.30
N ALA A 91 14.19 -8.33 -9.36
CA ALA A 91 13.39 -8.69 -10.53
C ALA A 91 11.91 -8.80 -10.15
N LEU A 92 11.13 -7.75 -10.44
CA LEU A 92 9.70 -7.65 -10.22
C LEU A 92 8.94 -7.86 -11.54
N ASN A 93 7.89 -8.67 -11.48
CA ASN A 93 6.98 -8.97 -12.58
C ASN A 93 5.54 -8.67 -12.14
N SER A 94 4.78 -7.96 -12.97
CA SER A 94 3.40 -7.56 -12.72
C SER A 94 2.50 -7.67 -13.96
N ASP A 95 1.19 -7.72 -13.75
CA ASP A 95 0.19 -7.66 -14.83
C ASP A 95 -0.11 -6.22 -15.34
N VAL A 96 0.72 -5.23 -14.98
CA VAL A 96 0.53 -3.81 -15.34
C VAL A 96 0.90 -3.53 -16.80
N ASP A 97 -0.12 -3.44 -17.66
CA ASP A 97 0.00 -3.12 -19.09
C ASP A 97 -0.17 -1.60 -19.36
N LEU A 98 0.74 -0.79 -18.80
CA LEU A 98 0.75 0.68 -18.94
C LEU A 98 1.98 1.17 -19.73
N ASP A 99 1.77 1.48 -21.03
CA ASP A 99 2.76 2.23 -21.81
C ASP A 99 3.01 3.61 -21.20
N VAL A 100 4.23 4.13 -21.34
CA VAL A 100 4.61 5.47 -20.85
C VAL A 100 3.67 6.58 -21.37
N SER A 101 3.22 6.49 -22.63
CA SER A 101 2.28 7.42 -23.26
C SER A 101 0.82 7.32 -22.76
N ARG A 102 0.50 6.31 -21.93
CA ARG A 102 -0.80 6.16 -21.27
C ARG A 102 -0.79 6.68 -19.84
N ILE A 103 0.38 6.79 -19.18
CA ILE A 103 0.52 7.20 -17.77
C ILE A 103 -0.12 8.56 -17.52
N GLU A 104 0.10 9.55 -18.40
CA GLU A 104 -0.50 10.89 -18.32
C GLU A 104 -2.04 10.90 -18.39
N ARG A 105 -2.67 9.78 -18.78
CA ARG A 105 -4.13 9.63 -18.90
C ARG A 105 -4.75 8.83 -17.75
N VAL A 106 -3.94 8.27 -16.85
CA VAL A 106 -4.42 7.53 -15.67
C VAL A 106 -4.58 8.51 -14.50
N PRO A 107 -5.76 8.59 -13.86
CA PRO A 107 -5.94 9.41 -12.66
C PRO A 107 -4.98 8.98 -11.56
N MET A 108 -4.30 9.94 -10.91
CA MET A 108 -3.35 9.66 -9.82
C MET A 108 -3.95 8.82 -8.70
N SER A 109 -5.25 8.98 -8.40
CA SER A 109 -5.99 8.14 -7.44
C SER A 109 -6.03 6.64 -7.79
N THR A 110 -5.61 6.25 -9.00
CA THR A 110 -5.62 4.87 -9.53
C THR A 110 -4.30 4.42 -10.19
N LEU A 111 -3.26 5.26 -10.17
CA LEU A 111 -1.97 4.94 -10.79
C LEU A 111 -1.18 3.95 -9.91
N PRO A 112 -0.78 2.76 -10.41
CA PRO A 112 0.12 1.88 -9.68
C PRO A 112 1.55 2.43 -9.72
N ILE A 113 2.21 2.51 -8.57
CA ILE A 113 3.60 2.98 -8.43
C ILE A 113 4.44 2.07 -7.54
N ILE A 114 5.76 2.14 -7.74
CA ILE A 114 6.80 1.56 -6.89
C ILE A 114 7.65 2.69 -6.32
N CYS A 115 8.00 2.62 -5.03
CA CYS A 115 8.90 3.58 -4.38
C CYS A 115 10.03 2.86 -3.64
N PHE A 116 11.20 3.49 -3.59
CA PHE A 116 12.38 3.01 -2.87
C PHE A 116 12.82 4.06 -1.84
N ARG A 117 13.15 3.65 -0.61
CA ARG A 117 13.65 4.53 0.45
C ARG A 117 14.57 3.77 1.42
N ASP A 118 15.66 4.41 1.84
CA ASP A 118 16.63 3.85 2.81
C ASP A 118 16.21 4.12 4.28
N GLY A 119 16.48 3.12 5.12
CA GLY A 119 16.26 3.06 6.57
C GLY A 119 14.79 3.00 7.02
N SER A 120 13.83 3.27 6.13
CA SER A 120 12.43 3.51 6.51
C SER A 120 11.46 3.35 5.32
N PRO A 121 10.18 2.98 5.56
CA PRO A 121 9.20 2.83 4.48
C PRO A 121 8.92 4.14 3.70
N PRO A 122 8.66 4.07 2.38
CA PRO A 122 8.18 5.22 1.58
C PRO A 122 6.70 5.56 1.83
N LEU A 123 6.25 6.77 1.44
CA LEU A 123 4.88 7.27 1.57
C LEU A 123 4.32 7.79 0.23
N PRO A 124 3.14 7.33 -0.22
CA PRO A 124 2.57 7.64 -1.55
C PRO A 124 1.69 8.91 -1.55
N ASP A 125 1.94 9.85 -0.64
CA ASP A 125 1.11 11.04 -0.40
C ASP A 125 1.81 12.33 -0.89
N ALA A 126 2.83 12.18 -1.74
CA ALA A 126 3.68 13.25 -2.24
C ALA A 126 2.98 14.20 -3.25
N LEU A 127 3.09 15.50 -3.03
CA LEU A 127 2.73 16.54 -4.00
C LEU A 127 3.74 16.66 -5.18
N ASN A 128 4.96 16.13 -5.02
CA ASN A 128 6.12 16.43 -5.88
C ASN A 128 6.86 15.20 -6.45
N THR A 129 6.25 14.01 -6.53
CA THR A 129 6.91 12.87 -7.21
C THR A 129 7.07 13.15 -8.72
N SER A 130 8.32 13.24 -9.18
CA SER A 130 8.67 13.38 -10.60
C SER A 130 8.47 12.06 -11.36
N LEU A 131 7.21 11.71 -11.65
CA LEU A 131 6.80 10.49 -12.34
C LEU A 131 7.18 10.43 -13.84
N LYS A 132 8.24 11.14 -14.25
CA LYS A 132 8.66 11.31 -15.65
C LYS A 132 9.71 10.29 -16.12
N GLU A 133 10.37 9.61 -15.19
CA GLU A 133 11.46 8.68 -15.52
C GLU A 133 11.05 7.22 -15.33
N SER A 134 11.72 6.33 -16.04
CA SER A 134 11.58 4.89 -15.87
C SER A 134 12.46 4.40 -14.72
N ALA A 135 11.98 3.45 -13.92
CA ALA A 135 12.79 2.75 -12.91
C ALA A 135 14.05 2.09 -13.51
N THR A 136 14.05 1.80 -14.82
CA THR A 136 15.20 1.25 -15.56
C THR A 136 16.22 2.31 -16.03
N SER A 137 15.98 3.60 -15.79
CA SER A 137 16.79 4.70 -16.36
C SER A 137 17.15 5.83 -15.39
N GLY A 138 16.44 5.97 -14.26
CA GLY A 138 16.46 7.19 -13.43
C GLY A 138 17.09 7.08 -12.04
N ILE A 139 17.84 6.01 -11.75
CA ILE A 139 18.34 5.75 -10.39
C ILE A 139 19.85 6.02 -10.30
N ASN A 140 20.20 7.29 -10.01
CA ASN A 140 21.56 7.77 -9.76
C ASN A 140 21.59 8.59 -8.45
N GLY A 141 22.13 8.02 -7.37
CA GLY A 141 22.14 8.63 -6.04
C GLY A 141 20.77 8.53 -5.36
N LEU A 142 20.68 7.90 -4.18
CA LEU A 142 19.43 7.37 -3.65
C LEU A 142 19.14 7.77 -2.18
N ASP A 143 19.76 8.86 -1.71
CA ASP A 143 19.58 9.38 -0.35
C ASP A 143 18.16 9.92 -0.07
N VAL A 144 17.38 10.12 -1.13
CA VAL A 144 15.98 10.60 -1.13
C VAL A 144 15.07 9.50 -1.67
N GLU A 145 13.82 9.48 -1.21
CA GLU A 145 12.77 8.60 -1.74
C GLU A 145 12.58 8.79 -3.25
N GLN A 146 12.61 7.68 -4.00
CA GLN A 146 12.40 7.66 -5.45
C GLN A 146 11.20 6.79 -5.81
N CYS A 147 10.21 7.40 -6.46
CA CYS A 147 8.97 6.74 -6.88
C CYS A 147 8.80 6.76 -8.40
N PHE A 148 8.44 5.61 -8.97
CA PHE A 148 8.28 5.39 -10.41
C PHE A 148 6.91 4.76 -10.71
N PRO A 149 6.32 5.06 -11.88
CA PRO A 149 5.17 4.31 -12.39
C PRO A 149 5.49 2.81 -12.51
N MET A 150 4.54 1.95 -12.10
CA MET A 150 4.72 0.50 -12.18
C MET A 150 4.73 0.02 -13.63
N GLN A 151 5.63 -0.91 -13.92
CA GLN A 151 5.78 -1.53 -15.24
C GLN A 151 5.65 -3.06 -15.14
N LYS A 152 5.33 -3.68 -16.28
CA LYS A 152 5.15 -5.13 -16.40
C LYS A 152 6.36 -5.93 -15.90
N ASN A 153 7.56 -5.58 -16.36
CA ASN A 153 8.82 -6.15 -15.88
C ASN A 153 9.72 -5.01 -15.40
N ILE A 154 10.19 -5.07 -14.15
CA ILE A 154 11.23 -4.20 -13.62
C ILE A 154 12.39 -5.08 -13.18
N THR A 155 13.51 -4.99 -13.90
CA THR A 155 14.75 -5.72 -13.59
C THR A 155 15.85 -4.71 -13.32
N MET A 156 16.47 -4.82 -12.15
CA MET A 156 17.49 -3.88 -11.68
C MET A 156 18.60 -4.61 -10.93
N LYS A 157 19.84 -4.13 -11.06
CA LYS A 157 20.96 -4.47 -10.18
C LYS A 157 21.55 -3.18 -9.63
N LEU A 158 21.55 -3.04 -8.31
CA LEU A 158 22.12 -1.91 -7.56
C LEU A 158 23.38 -2.40 -6.84
N THR A 159 24.45 -1.59 -6.80
CA THR A 159 25.73 -2.02 -6.20
C THR A 159 26.23 -1.11 -5.09
N ASN A 160 27.21 -1.58 -4.32
CA ASN A 160 27.81 -0.84 -3.19
C ASN A 160 28.62 0.42 -3.59
N ASN A 161 28.68 0.71 -4.89
CA ASN A 161 29.12 1.99 -5.45
C ASN A 161 27.98 3.04 -5.48
N GLN A 162 26.73 2.58 -5.60
CA GLN A 162 25.54 3.42 -5.77
C GLN A 162 24.78 3.63 -4.45
N ILE A 163 24.67 2.59 -3.62
CA ILE A 163 23.76 2.56 -2.47
C ILE A 163 24.44 2.13 -1.16
N SER A 164 23.84 2.57 -0.04
CA SER A 164 24.22 2.28 1.34
C SER A 164 23.88 0.84 1.78
N PRO A 165 24.71 0.18 2.62
CA PRO A 165 24.27 -0.95 3.42
C PRO A 165 23.33 -0.46 4.53
N GLY A 166 22.32 -1.25 4.88
CA GLY A 166 21.24 -0.81 5.76
C GLY A 166 19.97 -1.62 5.56
N VAL A 167 18.82 -1.00 5.86
CA VAL A 167 17.49 -1.61 5.73
C VAL A 167 16.69 -0.85 4.67
N TRP A 168 16.50 -1.49 3.52
CA TRP A 168 15.86 -0.88 2.36
C TRP A 168 14.40 -1.27 2.27
N TYR A 169 13.54 -0.30 1.95
CA TYR A 169 12.10 -0.52 1.82
C TYR A 169 11.60 -0.21 0.41
N ILE A 170 10.99 -1.22 -0.20
CA ILE A 170 10.29 -1.13 -1.48
C ILE A 170 8.79 -1.01 -1.19
N GLY A 171 8.20 0.16 -1.44
CA GLY A 171 6.76 0.39 -1.35
C GLY A 171 6.06 0.13 -2.68
N LEU A 172 4.90 -0.49 -2.61
CA LEU A 172 4.06 -0.86 -3.74
C LEU A 172 2.64 -0.36 -3.48
N PHE A 173 2.15 0.54 -4.33
CA PHE A 173 0.91 1.28 -4.10
C PHE A 173 0.01 1.26 -5.35
N ASN A 174 -1.31 1.21 -5.14
CA ASN A 174 -2.31 1.33 -6.21
C ASN A 174 -3.14 2.61 -5.98
N GLY A 175 -2.67 3.74 -6.53
CA GLY A 175 -3.20 5.08 -6.28
C GLY A 175 -2.31 5.93 -5.36
N ILE A 176 -2.34 7.24 -5.59
CA ILE A 176 -1.50 8.28 -4.98
C ILE A 176 -2.39 9.35 -4.34
N GLY A 177 -1.93 9.99 -3.27
CA GLY A 177 -2.54 11.20 -2.71
C GLY A 177 -3.72 10.95 -1.75
N PRO A 178 -4.35 12.03 -1.23
CA PRO A 178 -5.18 11.96 -0.03
C PRO A 178 -6.45 11.09 -0.18
N THR A 179 -6.98 10.96 -1.40
CA THR A 179 -8.13 10.10 -1.74
C THR A 179 -7.87 8.60 -1.57
N ARG A 180 -6.66 8.20 -1.18
CA ARG A 180 -6.23 6.81 -0.95
C ARG A 180 -6.54 6.32 0.48
N THR A 181 -6.48 7.20 1.49
CA THR A 181 -6.77 6.83 2.90
C THR A 181 -8.24 7.01 3.28
N GLN A 182 -9.00 7.76 2.47
CA GLN A 182 -10.45 7.93 2.55
C GLN A 182 -11.19 6.58 2.45
N SER A 183 -12.13 6.31 3.36
CA SER A 183 -13.02 5.15 3.24
C SER A 183 -14.04 5.32 2.11
N LYS A 184 -14.31 4.23 1.36
CA LYS A 184 -15.20 4.25 0.18
C LYS A 184 -16.21 3.11 0.25
N MET A 185 -17.45 3.38 -0.18
CA MET A 185 -18.56 2.41 -0.22
C MET A 185 -18.20 1.13 -0.96
N ILE A 186 -17.79 1.28 -2.22
CA ILE A 186 -17.45 0.17 -3.11
C ILE A 186 -16.13 0.49 -3.80
N ILE A 187 -15.11 -0.33 -3.53
CA ILE A 187 -13.80 -0.23 -4.18
C ILE A 187 -13.88 -0.90 -5.57
N ARG A 188 -14.40 -0.16 -6.56
CA ARG A 188 -14.27 -0.48 -7.99
C ARG A 188 -13.00 0.17 -8.56
N GLY A 189 -12.21 -0.61 -9.28
CA GLY A 189 -11.03 -0.14 -10.01
C GLY A 189 -10.16 -1.32 -10.48
N PRO A 190 -9.06 -1.05 -11.22
CA PRO A 190 -8.10 -2.09 -11.59
C PRO A 190 -7.36 -2.61 -10.35
N SER A 191 -7.13 -3.91 -10.32
CA SER A 191 -6.34 -4.57 -9.28
C SER A 191 -5.20 -5.31 -9.94
N TYR A 192 -3.98 -5.09 -9.49
CA TYR A 192 -2.79 -5.59 -10.15
C TYR A 192 -2.14 -6.72 -9.35
N SER A 193 -1.65 -7.73 -10.06
CA SER A 193 -1.01 -8.93 -9.52
C SER A 193 0.49 -8.80 -9.74
N PHE A 194 1.30 -9.00 -8.69
CA PHE A 194 2.75 -8.83 -8.75
C PHE A 194 3.49 -9.93 -7.98
N MET A 195 4.70 -10.25 -8.43
CA MET A 195 5.68 -11.05 -7.69
C MET A 195 7.08 -10.43 -7.85
N ALA A 196 7.98 -10.71 -6.90
CA ALA A 196 9.36 -10.24 -6.97
C ALA A 196 10.34 -11.33 -6.53
N ASN A 197 11.44 -11.47 -7.26
CA ASN A 197 12.64 -12.17 -6.80
C ASN A 197 13.66 -11.10 -6.37
N ILE A 198 14.23 -11.23 -5.18
CA ILE A 198 15.27 -10.33 -4.67
C ILE A 198 16.43 -11.19 -4.18
N SER A 199 17.63 -10.93 -4.69
CA SER A 199 18.88 -11.59 -4.24
C SER A 199 19.95 -10.57 -3.90
N VAL A 200 20.56 -10.73 -2.74
CA VAL A 200 21.73 -9.95 -2.28
C VAL A 200 22.97 -10.80 -2.48
N GLU A 201 23.96 -10.22 -3.15
CA GLU A 201 25.24 -10.82 -3.50
C GLU A 201 26.36 -10.17 -2.68
N ALA A 202 27.45 -10.90 -2.46
CA ALA A 202 28.65 -10.41 -1.79
C ALA A 202 29.91 -11.07 -2.34
N CYS A 203 31.07 -10.46 -2.06
CA CYS A 203 32.37 -11.01 -2.38
C CYS A 203 32.79 -12.10 -1.39
N THR A 204 33.35 -13.22 -1.87
CA THR A 204 33.88 -14.30 -1.01
C THR A 204 34.94 -13.79 -0.04
N ASN A 205 35.85 -12.95 -0.53
CA ASN A 205 36.81 -12.22 0.28
C ASN A 205 36.18 -10.92 0.81
N SER A 206 36.02 -10.84 2.13
CA SER A 206 35.50 -9.65 2.84
C SER A 206 36.27 -8.34 2.62
N MET A 207 37.52 -8.43 2.14
CA MET A 207 38.36 -7.26 1.76
C MET A 207 38.18 -6.85 0.29
N MET A 208 37.39 -7.57 -0.52
CA MET A 208 37.13 -7.23 -1.92
C MET A 208 35.72 -6.68 -2.13
N ARG A 209 35.55 -5.75 -3.08
CA ARG A 209 34.32 -5.00 -3.37
C ARG A 209 34.23 -4.52 -4.81
N GLY A 210 33.15 -3.80 -5.12
CA GLY A 210 32.69 -3.47 -6.46
C GLY A 210 31.82 -4.58 -7.02
N ASP A 211 31.12 -4.26 -8.10
CA ASP A 211 30.12 -5.09 -8.80
C ASP A 211 30.59 -6.52 -9.12
N PHE A 212 31.90 -6.68 -9.36
CA PHE A 212 32.58 -7.94 -9.69
C PHE A 212 33.68 -8.33 -8.68
N CYS A 213 33.74 -7.65 -7.52
CA CYS A 213 34.78 -7.85 -6.50
C CYS A 213 36.21 -7.44 -6.91
N ASN A 214 36.35 -6.58 -7.93
CA ASN A 214 37.64 -6.18 -8.52
C ASN A 214 38.49 -5.21 -7.67
N SER A 215 37.97 -4.65 -6.58
CA SER A 215 38.65 -3.61 -5.79
C SER A 215 38.89 -4.04 -4.36
N SER A 216 40.15 -4.06 -3.92
CA SER A 216 40.49 -4.28 -2.52
C SER A 216 40.25 -3.03 -1.68
N VAL A 217 39.62 -3.23 -0.52
CA VAL A 217 39.32 -2.20 0.47
C VAL A 217 39.95 -2.62 1.80
N TYR A 218 40.94 -1.85 2.25
CA TYR A 218 41.68 -2.16 3.47
C TYR A 218 40.92 -1.63 4.69
N PRO A 219 40.46 -2.48 5.62
CA PRO A 219 39.83 -2.01 6.85
C PRO A 219 40.88 -1.36 7.76
N PHE A 220 40.53 -0.23 8.38
CA PHE A 220 41.33 0.31 9.48
C PHE A 220 41.13 -0.52 10.75
N SER A 221 42.24 -0.83 11.43
CA SER A 221 42.24 -1.38 12.78
C SER A 221 42.34 -0.24 13.79
N CYS A 222 41.36 -0.13 14.67
CA CYS A 222 41.25 0.96 15.64
C CYS A 222 41.66 0.51 17.05
N ALA A 223 42.50 1.30 17.70
CA ALA A 223 42.92 1.13 19.09
C ALA A 223 42.74 2.43 19.88
N ALA A 224 42.58 2.33 21.21
CA ALA A 224 42.73 3.50 22.08
C ALA A 224 44.19 4.00 22.00
N SER A 225 44.39 5.31 22.02
CA SER A 225 45.73 5.89 21.83
C SER A 225 46.50 5.97 23.14
N ASP A 226 47.51 5.11 23.32
CA ASP A 226 48.52 5.27 24.37
C ASP A 226 49.44 6.45 24.02
N VAL A 227 49.01 7.68 24.32
CA VAL A 227 49.73 8.90 23.93
C VAL A 227 50.96 9.16 24.82
N SER A 228 52.04 8.43 24.55
CA SER A 228 53.39 8.81 24.97
C SER A 228 54.06 9.68 23.89
N ASN A 229 54.07 11.00 24.13
CA ASN A 229 54.91 12.02 23.47
C ASN A 229 54.73 12.23 21.95
N ALA A 230 53.76 13.08 21.54
CA ALA A 230 53.73 13.65 20.18
C ALA A 230 53.04 15.03 20.02
N LEU A 231 52.04 15.39 20.84
CA LEU A 231 51.14 16.52 20.52
C LEU A 231 50.80 17.45 21.71
N GLU A 232 51.78 17.88 22.51
CA GLU A 232 51.57 18.81 23.65
C GLU A 232 51.18 20.27 23.28
N ALA A 233 50.81 20.54 22.02
CA ALA A 233 50.78 21.89 21.45
C ALA A 233 49.40 22.41 21.00
N LYS A 234 48.28 21.98 21.64
CA LYS A 234 47.02 22.77 21.73
C LYS A 234 45.86 22.17 22.54
N VAL A 235 45.82 20.85 22.73
CA VAL A 235 44.59 20.15 23.15
C VAL A 235 44.45 20.06 24.68
N ASN A 236 43.23 20.24 25.20
CA ASN A 236 42.93 20.07 26.63
C ASN A 236 43.12 18.62 27.07
N LYS A 237 43.70 18.41 28.25
CA LYS A 237 44.16 17.10 28.74
C LYS A 237 43.07 16.03 28.80
N SER A 238 41.81 16.42 29.00
CA SER A 238 40.63 15.54 29.06
C SER A 238 40.08 15.08 27.71
N MET A 239 40.47 15.70 26.59
CA MET A 239 40.09 15.24 25.24
C MET A 239 41.01 14.12 24.74
N LEU A 240 42.20 13.99 25.33
CA LEU A 240 43.24 13.06 24.86
C LEU A 240 42.94 11.60 25.25
N GLU A 241 42.18 11.37 26.32
CA GLU A 241 41.88 10.04 26.88
C GLU A 241 40.89 9.22 26.03
N ASN A 242 40.10 9.86 25.16
CA ASN A 242 39.10 9.21 24.30
C ASN A 242 39.44 9.30 22.79
N LEU A 243 40.68 9.62 22.44
CA LEU A 243 41.13 9.65 21.05
C LEU A 243 41.38 8.21 20.54
N VAL A 244 40.52 7.74 19.64
CA VAL A 244 40.69 6.42 19.01
C VAL A 244 41.56 6.58 17.77
N THR A 245 42.71 5.90 17.72
CA THR A 245 43.64 5.92 16.58
C THR A 245 43.44 4.68 15.72
N CYS A 246 43.14 4.90 14.44
CA CYS A 246 42.78 3.89 13.46
C CYS A 246 43.85 3.82 12.35
N LYS A 247 44.56 2.70 12.28
CA LYS A 247 45.69 2.46 11.38
C LYS A 247 45.44 1.27 10.47
N SER A 248 45.97 1.34 9.25
CA SER A 248 45.89 0.21 8.33
C SER A 248 46.94 -0.84 8.71
N ASN A 249 46.66 -2.12 8.43
CA ASN A 249 47.56 -3.23 8.79
C ASN A 249 48.89 -3.26 8.01
N TYR A 250 49.10 -2.33 7.07
CA TYR A 250 50.31 -2.21 6.26
C TYR A 250 50.97 -0.84 6.50
N GLU A 251 52.26 -0.84 6.82
CA GLU A 251 53.03 0.38 7.20
C GLU A 251 53.16 1.42 6.07
N ALA A 252 53.13 0.99 4.81
CA ALA A 252 53.21 1.87 3.64
C ALA A 252 52.50 1.28 2.42
N PHE A 253 51.69 2.09 1.77
CA PHE A 253 51.01 1.79 0.52
C PHE A 253 51.72 2.50 -0.64
N CYS A 254 52.28 1.73 -1.56
CA CYS A 254 52.97 2.25 -2.74
C CYS A 254 52.14 2.06 -4.02
N VAL A 255 51.70 3.16 -4.63
CA VAL A 255 50.74 3.18 -5.73
C VAL A 255 51.31 3.92 -6.95
N HIS A 256 50.88 3.54 -8.15
CA HIS A 256 51.23 4.20 -9.40
C HIS A 256 50.18 5.24 -9.82
N LYS A 257 50.61 6.24 -10.61
CA LYS A 257 49.76 7.29 -11.19
C LYS A 257 48.41 6.77 -11.72
N GLY A 258 47.30 7.33 -11.24
CA GLY A 258 45.95 7.01 -11.70
C GLY A 258 45.28 5.77 -11.09
N VAL A 259 45.99 4.96 -10.30
CA VAL A 259 45.38 3.90 -9.48
C VAL A 259 45.07 4.46 -8.09
N SER A 260 43.90 4.14 -7.53
CA SER A 260 43.52 4.50 -6.17
C SER A 260 43.55 3.28 -5.24
N ASN A 261 43.86 3.53 -3.96
CA ASN A 261 43.57 2.57 -2.90
C ASN A 261 42.30 2.97 -2.18
N PHE A 262 41.53 1.98 -1.74
CA PHE A 262 40.34 2.16 -0.93
C PHE A 262 40.59 1.68 0.51
N PHE A 263 40.09 2.44 1.47
CA PHE A 263 40.10 2.13 2.89
C PHE A 263 38.67 2.19 3.43
N SER A 264 38.41 1.49 4.53
CA SER A 264 37.12 1.58 5.23
C SER A 264 37.29 1.76 6.74
N LEU A 265 36.46 2.63 7.31
CA LEU A 265 36.40 3.00 8.72
C LEU A 265 34.98 2.75 9.23
N ASP A 266 34.83 2.01 10.33
CA ASP A 266 33.55 1.77 10.98
C ASP A 266 33.38 2.66 12.21
N ILE A 267 32.37 3.53 12.19
CA ILE A 267 32.00 4.38 13.32
C ILE A 267 30.79 3.75 14.01
N MET A 268 31.02 3.14 15.17
CA MET A 268 30.02 2.37 15.91
C MET A 268 29.09 3.24 16.78
N ASN A 269 29.61 4.36 17.28
CA ASN A 269 28.95 5.29 18.18
C ASN A 269 29.01 6.72 17.60
N VAL A 270 28.19 7.62 18.13
CA VAL A 270 28.30 9.06 17.85
C VAL A 270 29.71 9.56 18.20
N ALA A 271 30.38 10.20 17.24
CA ALA A 271 31.69 10.84 17.42
C ALA A 271 31.59 12.35 17.18
N GLU A 272 32.54 13.12 17.71
CA GLU A 272 32.63 14.56 17.46
C GLU A 272 33.29 14.84 16.10
N GLU A 273 34.43 14.21 15.82
CA GLU A 273 35.22 14.44 14.61
C GLU A 273 35.87 13.16 14.07
N ILE A 274 36.03 13.08 12.75
CA ILE A 274 37.05 12.24 12.10
C ILE A 274 38.15 13.15 11.59
N ILE A 275 39.40 12.84 11.93
CA ILE A 275 40.58 13.43 11.32
C ILE A 275 41.27 12.34 10.48
N ILE A 276 41.58 12.62 9.21
CA ILE A 276 42.27 11.68 8.32
C ILE A 276 43.56 12.33 7.83
N THR A 277 44.68 11.64 8.05
CA THR A 277 46.03 12.11 7.77
C THR A 277 46.76 11.15 6.83
N ALA A 278 47.64 11.69 5.99
CA ALA A 278 48.62 10.93 5.23
C ALA A 278 50.03 11.22 5.78
N THR A 279 50.74 10.16 6.16
CA THR A 279 52.07 10.21 6.78
C THR A 279 53.12 9.51 5.92
N ASN A 280 54.41 9.74 6.19
CA ASN A 280 55.53 9.12 5.49
C ASN A 280 55.47 9.20 3.95
N ILE A 281 54.90 10.28 3.39
CA ILE A 281 54.74 10.46 1.95
C ILE A 281 56.11 10.52 1.27
N ARG A 282 56.38 9.59 0.35
CA ARG A 282 57.62 9.48 -0.43
C ARG A 282 57.31 9.39 -1.92
N PHE A 283 57.96 10.26 -2.69
CA PHE A 283 57.88 10.30 -4.15
C PHE A 283 59.16 9.70 -4.76
N ASN A 284 59.03 8.95 -5.85
CA ASN A 284 60.16 8.38 -6.58
C ASN A 284 60.88 9.39 -7.51
N VAL A 285 60.45 10.66 -7.52
CA VAL A 285 60.93 11.73 -8.42
C VAL A 285 61.14 13.00 -7.60
N THR A 286 62.22 13.74 -7.87
CA THR A 286 62.63 14.95 -7.13
C THR A 286 61.74 16.18 -7.33
N ALA A 287 60.80 16.15 -8.29
CA ALA A 287 59.81 17.21 -8.50
C ALA A 287 58.58 17.03 -7.60
N SER A 288 58.74 17.30 -6.30
CA SER A 288 57.69 17.08 -5.28
C SER A 288 56.42 17.94 -5.44
N ASN A 289 56.52 19.10 -6.09
CA ASN A 289 55.50 20.15 -5.97
C ASN A 289 54.29 19.98 -6.90
N ASP A 290 54.40 19.15 -7.94
CA ASP A 290 53.35 18.99 -8.96
C ASP A 290 52.39 17.81 -8.68
N ILE A 291 52.63 17.02 -7.63
CA ILE A 291 51.86 15.80 -7.33
C ILE A 291 51.03 16.01 -6.06
N SER A 292 49.71 16.08 -6.24
CA SER A 292 48.70 16.07 -5.18
C SER A 292 48.26 14.65 -4.82
N LEU A 293 47.94 14.40 -3.54
CA LEU A 293 47.27 13.17 -3.10
C LEU A 293 45.81 13.50 -2.82
N LEU A 294 44.95 13.24 -3.80
CA LEU A 294 43.52 13.50 -3.68
C LEU A 294 42.89 12.42 -2.79
N CYS A 295 42.43 12.82 -1.61
CA CYS A 295 41.62 12.00 -0.71
C CYS A 295 40.15 12.32 -0.96
N LEU A 296 39.38 11.31 -1.35
CA LEU A 296 37.94 11.37 -1.56
C LEU A 296 37.26 10.50 -0.50
N VAL A 297 36.25 11.02 0.19
CA VAL A 297 35.57 10.33 1.29
C VAL A 297 34.06 10.35 1.10
N ARG A 298 33.40 9.23 1.41
CA ARG A 298 31.96 9.06 1.31
C ARG A 298 31.40 8.10 2.37
N HIS A 299 30.23 8.41 2.92
CA HIS A 299 29.49 7.54 3.83
C HIS A 299 28.69 6.50 3.04
N GLY A 300 28.57 5.28 3.57
CA GLY A 300 27.68 4.23 3.05
C GLY A 300 28.12 3.54 1.76
N ALA A 301 28.64 4.28 0.77
CA ALA A 301 29.03 3.77 -0.54
C ALA A 301 30.43 4.27 -0.96
N MET A 302 31.03 3.66 -1.98
CA MET A 302 32.37 4.06 -2.44
C MET A 302 32.42 5.50 -2.98
N PRO A 303 33.46 6.29 -2.63
CA PRO A 303 33.71 7.57 -3.27
C PRO A 303 34.32 7.40 -4.66
N SER A 304 33.92 8.28 -5.58
CA SER A 304 34.50 8.46 -6.91
C SER A 304 34.71 9.95 -7.18
N VAL A 305 35.44 10.29 -8.25
CA VAL A 305 35.69 11.69 -8.64
C VAL A 305 34.37 12.47 -8.91
N THR A 306 33.28 11.77 -9.27
CA THR A 306 31.96 12.36 -9.52
C THR A 306 30.95 12.18 -8.38
N SER A 307 31.24 11.36 -7.38
CA SER A 307 30.35 11.09 -6.24
C SER A 307 31.17 10.88 -4.97
N ASN A 308 31.34 11.95 -4.20
CA ASN A 308 32.05 11.98 -2.92
C ASN A 308 31.42 13.07 -2.03
N ASP A 309 31.52 12.91 -0.72
CA ASP A 309 30.97 13.86 0.26
C ASP A 309 32.04 14.90 0.63
N TYR A 310 33.30 14.47 0.68
CA TYR A 310 34.47 15.32 0.96
C TYR A 310 35.62 14.99 0.00
N SER A 311 36.39 16.03 -0.36
CA SER A 311 37.51 15.96 -1.29
C SER A 311 38.60 16.95 -0.89
N ILE A 312 39.84 16.48 -0.69
CA ILE A 312 40.98 17.33 -0.29
C ILE A 312 42.32 16.78 -0.77
N ASP A 313 43.33 17.65 -0.91
CA ASP A 313 44.73 17.25 -1.14
C ASP A 313 45.40 16.93 0.22
N ILE A 314 45.35 15.66 0.62
CA ILE A 314 45.79 15.20 1.95
C ILE A 314 47.31 15.32 2.17
N ALA A 315 48.08 15.60 1.12
CA ALA A 315 49.50 15.94 1.23
C ALA A 315 49.75 17.36 1.80
N LYS A 316 48.75 18.24 1.78
CA LYS A 316 48.86 19.65 2.23
C LYS A 316 48.22 19.89 3.60
N SER A 317 47.13 19.20 3.90
CA SER A 317 46.36 19.38 5.14
C SER A 317 45.56 18.11 5.46
N PRO A 318 45.34 17.79 6.75
CA PRO A 318 44.43 16.71 7.13
C PRO A 318 43.00 17.00 6.66
N LEU A 319 42.23 15.96 6.39
CA LEU A 319 40.78 16.07 6.28
C LEU A 319 40.17 16.03 7.68
N VAL A 320 39.26 16.96 7.99
CA VAL A 320 38.46 16.95 9.21
C VAL A 320 36.98 16.88 8.83
N ILE A 321 36.24 15.97 9.46
CA ILE A 321 34.80 15.77 9.27
C ILE A 321 34.12 15.91 10.63
N HIS A 322 33.42 17.02 10.86
CA HIS A 322 32.71 17.31 12.09
C HIS A 322 31.34 16.62 12.13
N SER A 323 30.93 16.12 13.30
CA SER A 323 29.68 15.37 13.54
C SER A 323 29.39 14.29 12.48
N PRO A 324 30.29 13.29 12.30
CA PRO A 324 30.12 12.22 11.32
C PRO A 324 28.92 11.32 11.62
N LEU A 325 28.34 10.77 10.55
CA LEU A 325 27.36 9.70 10.59
C LEU A 325 27.97 8.39 11.10
N ILE A 326 27.24 7.71 11.99
CA ILE A 326 27.43 6.32 12.39
C ILE A 326 27.36 5.41 11.15
N GLY A 327 28.14 4.33 11.17
CA GLY A 327 28.24 3.35 10.08
C GLY A 327 29.59 3.40 9.37
N ARG A 328 29.63 2.86 8.15
CA ARG A 328 30.87 2.65 7.39
C ARG A 328 31.17 3.82 6.47
N TRP A 329 32.35 4.41 6.65
CA TRP A 329 32.94 5.40 5.78
C TRP A 329 33.95 4.74 4.84
N TYR A 330 33.95 5.17 3.57
CA TYR A 330 34.90 4.73 2.56
C TYR A 330 35.79 5.90 2.15
N ILE A 331 37.09 5.63 2.06
CA ILE A 331 38.13 6.63 1.83
C ILE A 331 38.96 6.13 0.65
N SER A 332 39.03 6.91 -0.44
CA SER A 332 39.84 6.60 -1.62
C SER A 332 40.96 7.62 -1.76
N ILE A 333 42.20 7.15 -1.92
CA ILE A 333 43.37 8.02 -2.10
C ILE A 333 43.97 7.79 -3.49
N LEU A 334 43.99 8.85 -4.28
CA LEU A 334 44.38 8.87 -5.69
C LEU A 334 45.53 9.88 -5.90
N PRO A 335 46.72 9.45 -6.38
CA PRO A 335 47.79 10.36 -6.76
C PRO A 335 47.45 11.04 -8.11
N VAL A 336 47.29 12.36 -8.08
CA VAL A 336 46.92 13.20 -9.24
C VAL A 336 48.01 14.26 -9.47
N HIS A 337 48.33 14.54 -10.73
CA HIS A 337 49.40 15.46 -11.13
C HIS A 337 48.80 16.76 -11.70
N LEU A 338 49.31 17.92 -11.28
CA LEU A 338 48.73 19.24 -11.54
C LEU A 338 49.01 19.77 -12.96
N THR A 339 50.14 19.40 -13.57
CA THR A 339 50.51 19.74 -14.95
C THR A 339 50.30 18.56 -15.91
N LYS A 340 50.03 18.81 -17.21
CA LYS A 340 49.81 17.74 -18.20
C LYS A 340 51.12 17.18 -18.79
N THR A 341 52.07 16.81 -17.93
CA THR A 341 53.31 16.14 -18.36
C THR A 341 53.14 14.61 -18.40
N GLN A 342 53.70 14.00 -19.44
CA GLN A 342 53.33 12.65 -19.90
C GLN A 342 54.16 11.53 -19.25
N ASP A 343 54.77 11.80 -18.09
CA ASP A 343 55.62 10.82 -17.41
C ASP A 343 54.76 9.83 -16.61
N ASN A 344 54.91 8.53 -16.88
CA ASN A 344 54.03 7.48 -16.39
C ASN A 344 54.60 6.67 -15.21
N ASN A 345 55.90 6.79 -14.92
CA ASN A 345 56.57 5.92 -13.93
C ASN A 345 56.65 6.55 -12.52
N VAL A 346 55.73 7.46 -12.21
CA VAL A 346 55.61 8.08 -10.88
C VAL A 346 54.92 7.08 -9.93
N ARG A 347 55.69 6.60 -8.95
CA ARG A 347 55.20 5.85 -7.78
C ARG A 347 55.20 6.77 -6.56
N VAL A 348 54.11 6.74 -5.80
CA VAL A 348 53.95 7.45 -4.52
C VAL A 348 53.73 6.41 -3.43
N CYS A 349 54.50 6.50 -2.34
CA CYS A 349 54.31 5.67 -1.15
C CYS A 349 53.83 6.53 0.02
N TYR A 350 52.83 6.07 0.77
CA TYR A 350 52.27 6.80 1.93
C TYR A 350 51.72 5.83 3.00
N SER A 351 51.69 6.25 4.27
CA SER A 351 50.84 5.65 5.31
C SER A 351 49.57 6.48 5.46
N VAL A 352 48.49 5.85 5.91
CA VAL A 352 47.21 6.53 6.23
C VAL A 352 46.86 6.24 7.68
N GLU A 353 46.54 7.29 8.42
CA GLU A 353 46.13 7.24 9.82
C GLU A 353 44.87 8.09 9.99
N SER A 354 43.82 7.49 10.54
CA SER A 354 42.60 8.18 10.93
C SER A 354 42.51 8.24 12.44
N GLN A 355 42.00 9.35 12.96
CA GLN A 355 41.74 9.55 14.38
C GLN A 355 40.26 9.89 14.55
N VAL A 356 39.57 9.17 15.42
CA VAL A 356 38.15 9.39 15.73
C VAL A 356 38.06 9.96 17.13
N LEU A 357 37.58 11.18 17.23
CA LEU A 357 37.39 11.89 18.49
C LEU A 357 36.02 11.52 19.07
N GLN A 358 36.01 10.78 20.19
CA GLN A 358 34.78 10.46 20.92
C GLN A 358 34.71 11.28 22.20
N CYS A 359 33.53 11.81 22.52
CA CYS A 359 33.36 12.59 23.74
C CYS A 359 33.24 11.71 24.99
N PRO A 360 33.66 12.22 26.18
CA PRO A 360 33.36 11.59 27.46
C PRO A 360 31.85 11.34 27.63
N LEU A 361 31.50 10.31 28.40
CA LEU A 361 30.10 10.03 28.75
C LEU A 361 29.44 11.26 29.39
N GLY A 362 28.27 11.65 28.87
CA GLY A 362 27.56 12.86 29.29
C GLY A 362 27.98 14.15 28.56
N LYS A 363 28.93 14.08 27.61
CA LYS A 363 29.38 15.22 26.80
C LYS A 363 29.21 15.02 25.29
N ALA A 364 29.12 16.12 24.56
CA ALA A 364 28.97 16.20 23.11
C ALA A 364 29.28 17.63 22.60
N GLY A 365 29.03 17.87 21.31
CA GLY A 365 29.22 19.18 20.67
C GLY A 365 30.69 19.59 20.54
N PRO A 366 30.95 20.81 20.05
CA PRO A 366 32.32 21.26 19.77
C PRO A 366 33.21 21.26 21.03
N ASN A 367 34.41 20.70 20.88
CA ASN A 367 35.40 20.45 21.93
C ASN A 367 34.86 19.62 23.11
N CYS A 368 33.87 18.75 22.89
CA CYS A 368 33.15 17.99 23.91
C CYS A 368 32.67 18.81 25.12
N THR A 369 32.31 20.08 24.91
CA THR A 369 31.95 21.01 26.01
C THR A 369 30.49 20.89 26.46
N MET A 370 29.59 20.59 25.52
CA MET A 370 28.14 20.62 25.71
C MET A 370 27.65 19.33 26.36
N ASP A 371 26.54 19.40 27.09
CA ASP A 371 25.98 18.26 27.82
C ASP A 371 25.16 17.34 26.91
N SER A 372 25.29 16.03 27.12
CA SER A 372 24.59 15.00 26.34
C SER A 372 23.90 13.97 27.22
N TYR A 373 22.66 13.62 26.86
CA TYR A 373 21.82 12.71 27.62
C TYR A 373 21.34 11.57 26.74
N LEU A 374 21.65 10.33 27.13
CA LEU A 374 21.03 9.16 26.54
C LEU A 374 19.61 9.03 27.09
N LEU A 375 18.62 8.94 26.21
CA LEU A 375 17.23 8.72 26.56
C LEU A 375 16.92 7.22 26.54
N GLN A 376 16.45 6.68 27.67
CA GLN A 376 16.00 5.31 27.77
C GLN A 376 14.65 5.12 27.08
N THR A 377 14.59 4.15 26.15
CA THR A 377 13.37 3.71 25.48
C THR A 377 12.45 2.96 26.46
N ILE A 378 11.29 3.52 26.79
CA ILE A 378 10.28 2.87 27.64
C ILE A 378 9.07 2.50 26.78
N VAL A 379 8.85 1.20 26.60
CA VAL A 379 7.73 0.67 25.79
C VAL A 379 6.41 0.85 26.53
N ARG A 380 5.41 1.45 25.86
CA ARG A 380 4.06 1.62 26.40
C ARG A 380 3.37 0.25 26.52
N ARG A 381 2.69 0.00 27.65
CA ARG A 381 1.86 -1.20 27.83
C ARG A 381 0.55 -1.04 27.06
N GLY A 382 0.47 -1.61 25.86
CA GLY A 382 -0.70 -1.52 24.98
C GLY A 382 -0.76 -2.67 23.97
N SER A 383 -1.75 -2.64 23.08
CA SER A 383 -1.94 -3.60 21.98
C SER A 383 -1.19 -3.22 20.70
N THR A 384 -0.61 -2.02 20.64
CA THR A 384 0.17 -1.49 19.51
C THR A 384 1.65 -1.85 19.65
N PRO A 385 2.28 -2.47 18.65
CA PRO A 385 3.69 -2.88 18.74
C PRO A 385 4.63 -1.66 18.73
N PHE A 386 5.73 -1.76 19.48
CA PHE A 386 6.80 -0.76 19.57
C PHE A 386 6.35 0.70 19.84
N GLU A 387 5.18 0.95 20.45
CA GLU A 387 4.92 2.28 21.02
C GLU A 387 5.85 2.53 22.21
N SER A 388 6.51 3.67 22.24
CA SER A 388 7.45 4.00 23.32
C SER A 388 7.53 5.49 23.59
N TYR A 389 8.07 5.84 24.75
CA TYR A 389 8.48 7.19 25.12
C TYR A 389 9.91 7.17 25.65
N TYR A 390 10.57 8.32 25.61
CA TYR A 390 12.00 8.44 25.81
C TYR A 390 12.28 9.39 26.98
N LEU A 391 12.97 8.89 28.02
CA LEU A 391 13.27 9.65 29.24
C LEU A 391 14.78 9.69 29.52
N PRO A 392 15.32 10.82 30.00
CA PRO A 392 16.75 10.96 30.30
C PRO A 392 17.15 10.11 31.52
N VAL A 393 18.26 9.38 31.40
CA VAL A 393 18.79 8.54 32.49
C VAL A 393 19.51 9.39 33.55
N VAL A 394 18.73 10.04 34.42
CA VAL A 394 19.22 10.85 35.55
C VAL A 394 18.81 10.20 36.88
N GLY A 395 19.74 10.16 37.83
CA GLY A 395 19.71 9.27 38.99
C GLY A 395 18.44 9.35 39.85
N GLY A 396 17.64 8.29 39.83
CA GLY A 396 16.51 8.07 40.75
C GLY A 396 15.18 8.73 40.37
N ALA A 397 15.13 9.53 39.31
CA ALA A 397 13.90 10.18 38.87
C ALA A 397 12.99 9.22 38.07
N SER A 398 11.97 8.66 38.73
CA SER A 398 10.90 7.94 38.04
C SER A 398 9.82 8.91 37.59
N TYR A 399 9.67 9.13 36.28
CA TYR A 399 8.59 9.94 35.72
C TYR A 399 7.42 9.04 35.31
N ASP A 400 6.21 9.31 35.82
CA ASP A 400 4.97 8.57 35.48
C ASP A 400 4.43 8.88 34.06
N SER A 401 5.17 9.65 33.25
CA SER A 401 4.73 10.11 31.93
C SER A 401 5.91 10.31 30.96
N ALA A 402 5.61 10.58 29.68
CA ALA A 402 6.59 10.91 28.66
C ALA A 402 7.24 12.32 28.80
N ASN A 403 6.81 13.10 29.79
CA ASN A 403 7.20 14.48 29.99
C ASN A 403 8.35 14.58 30.99
N PHE A 404 9.42 15.29 30.63
CA PHE A 404 10.51 15.67 31.53
C PHE A 404 10.78 17.19 31.49
N PRO A 405 11.13 17.82 32.62
CA PRO A 405 11.54 19.23 32.64
C PRO A 405 12.95 19.38 32.07
N LEU A 406 13.19 20.47 31.33
CA LEU A 406 14.51 20.74 30.75
C LEU A 406 15.43 21.45 31.75
N GLU A 407 14.92 22.29 32.63
CA GLU A 407 15.74 23.17 33.48
C GLU A 407 16.81 22.44 34.33
N PRO A 408 16.57 21.23 34.89
CA PRO A 408 17.60 20.46 35.60
C PRO A 408 18.67 19.84 34.69
N LEU A 409 18.40 19.72 33.39
CA LEU A 409 19.29 19.19 32.36
C LEU A 409 20.10 20.30 31.67
N LEU A 410 19.71 21.56 31.91
CA LEU A 410 20.28 22.79 31.39
C LEU A 410 21.06 23.57 32.48
N GLU A 411 21.65 22.86 33.45
CA GLU A 411 22.54 23.51 34.42
C GLU A 411 23.76 24.12 33.72
N LYS A 412 24.33 25.16 34.33
CA LYS A 412 25.41 25.95 33.72
C LYS A 412 26.71 25.15 33.64
N SER A 413 26.92 24.44 32.54
CA SER A 413 28.28 24.12 32.09
C SER A 413 29.07 25.43 31.99
N SER A 414 30.32 25.40 32.47
CA SER A 414 31.13 26.59 32.73
C SER A 414 31.76 27.14 31.43
N TYR A 415 30.92 27.53 30.48
CA TYR A 415 31.34 28.04 29.19
C TYR A 415 31.79 29.50 29.31
N VAL A 416 33.06 29.75 29.00
CA VAL A 416 33.69 31.09 29.04
C VAL A 416 33.77 31.71 27.63
N GLY A 417 33.23 31.02 26.62
CA GLY A 417 33.12 31.50 25.24
C GLY A 417 31.83 32.28 24.95
N GLU A 418 31.60 32.58 23.67
CA GLU A 418 30.50 33.44 23.23
C GLU A 418 29.10 32.88 23.57
N PRO A 419 28.16 33.72 24.05
CA PRO A 419 26.93 33.26 24.69
C PRO A 419 25.80 32.83 23.74
N GLU A 420 26.05 32.77 22.43
CA GLU A 420 25.01 32.57 21.39
C GLU A 420 24.90 31.11 20.88
N ASN A 421 25.79 30.21 21.30
CA ASN A 421 25.89 28.83 20.78
C ASN A 421 25.96 27.77 21.90
N ILE A 422 25.12 27.89 22.92
CA ILE A 422 24.93 26.84 23.92
C ILE A 422 23.97 25.77 23.37
N TRP A 423 24.39 24.50 23.43
CA TRP A 423 23.63 23.34 23.00
C TRP A 423 23.42 22.33 24.13
N THR A 424 22.37 21.53 24.02
CA THR A 424 22.16 20.33 24.84
C THR A 424 21.66 19.22 23.95
N TYR A 425 22.28 18.05 24.05
CA TYR A 425 22.06 16.94 23.13
C TYR A 425 21.31 15.78 23.78
N PHE A 426 20.38 15.19 23.03
CA PHE A 426 19.62 14.02 23.44
C PHE A 426 19.80 12.92 22.39
N LEU A 427 20.27 11.75 22.81
CA LEU A 427 20.44 10.57 21.96
C LEU A 427 19.35 9.55 22.28
N LEU A 428 18.70 8.98 21.26
CA LEU A 428 17.72 7.91 21.42
C LEU A 428 17.84 6.86 20.31
N ASP A 429 17.45 5.62 20.61
CA ASP A 429 17.43 4.53 19.63
C ASP A 429 16.00 4.13 19.25
N ILE A 430 15.75 4.06 17.93
CA ILE A 430 14.56 3.46 17.35
C ILE A 430 14.84 1.94 17.19
N PRO A 431 14.10 1.06 17.87
CA PRO A 431 14.39 -0.38 17.85
C PRO A 431 14.09 -1.01 16.48
N ARG A 432 14.82 -2.09 16.16
CA ARG A 432 14.60 -2.85 14.91
C ARG A 432 13.19 -3.44 14.86
N GLY A 433 12.57 -3.36 13.69
CA GLY A 433 11.17 -3.70 13.44
C GLY A 433 10.17 -2.57 13.69
N ALA A 434 10.61 -1.44 14.26
CA ALA A 434 9.73 -0.30 14.57
C ALA A 434 9.66 0.78 13.48
N ALA A 435 10.41 0.63 12.37
CA ALA A 435 10.31 1.53 11.23
C ALA A 435 8.87 1.59 10.69
N GLY A 436 8.40 2.80 10.40
CA GLY A 436 6.98 3.04 10.13
C GLY A 436 6.14 3.42 11.36
N GLY A 437 6.77 3.56 12.54
CA GLY A 437 6.31 4.47 13.60
C GLY A 437 6.79 5.91 13.34
N ASN A 438 6.19 6.89 14.03
CA ASN A 438 6.46 8.31 13.85
C ASN A 438 7.02 8.93 15.14
N ILE A 439 8.12 9.66 15.08
CA ILE A 439 8.67 10.35 16.27
C ILE A 439 7.88 11.64 16.48
N HIS A 440 7.14 11.69 17.59
CA HIS A 440 6.42 12.86 18.07
C HIS A 440 7.33 13.61 19.06
N VAL A 441 7.63 14.88 18.74
CA VAL A 441 8.37 15.79 19.62
C VAL A 441 7.44 16.92 20.04
N GLN A 442 7.33 17.12 21.36
CA GLN A 442 6.56 18.21 21.95
C GLN A 442 7.42 18.98 22.96
N LEU A 443 7.41 20.30 22.87
CA LEU A 443 7.85 21.21 23.92
C LEU A 443 6.68 22.10 24.33
N SER A 444 6.53 22.36 25.63
CA SER A 444 5.57 23.31 26.18
C SER A 444 6.21 24.08 27.32
N SER A 445 5.99 25.39 27.38
CA SER A 445 6.41 26.24 28.49
C SER A 445 5.25 27.13 28.94
N ASP A 446 5.31 27.64 30.18
CA ASP A 446 4.41 28.70 30.66
C ASP A 446 4.78 30.08 30.07
N MET A 447 5.92 30.17 29.37
CA MET A 447 6.45 31.38 28.74
C MET A 447 6.86 31.12 27.28
N LYS A 448 7.40 32.13 26.60
CA LYS A 448 7.89 31.97 25.23
C LYS A 448 9.10 31.02 25.19
N ILE A 449 9.04 30.03 24.32
CA ILE A 449 10.13 29.08 24.07
C ILE A 449 11.28 29.82 23.35
N ASN A 450 12.42 29.93 24.03
CA ASN A 450 13.66 30.52 23.52
C ASN A 450 14.66 29.46 23.01
N TYR A 451 14.14 28.31 22.58
CA TYR A 451 14.93 27.16 22.13
C TYR A 451 14.64 26.80 20.68
N GLU A 452 15.68 26.46 19.93
CA GLU A 452 15.59 25.85 18.61
C GLU A 452 15.84 24.34 18.74
N VAL A 453 15.03 23.52 18.06
CA VAL A 453 15.11 22.05 18.08
C VAL A 453 15.63 21.57 16.73
N TYR A 454 16.75 20.85 16.74
CA TYR A 454 17.31 20.18 15.57
C TYR A 454 17.30 18.66 15.76
N ALA A 455 17.16 17.91 14.68
CA ALA A 455 17.16 16.45 14.65
C ALA A 455 18.00 15.93 13.48
N ARG A 456 18.74 14.83 13.71
CA ARG A 456 19.54 14.16 12.69
C ARG A 456 19.64 12.66 12.98
N PHE A 457 19.52 11.84 11.94
CA PHE A 457 19.72 10.39 12.03
C PHE A 457 21.21 10.05 11.99
N GLY A 458 21.65 9.13 12.84
CA GLY A 458 23.02 8.61 12.86
C GLY A 458 24.13 9.58 13.30
N ALA A 459 23.84 10.85 13.60
CA ALA A 459 24.83 11.84 14.02
C ALA A 459 24.24 12.90 14.96
N LEU A 460 25.10 13.73 15.55
CA LEU A 460 24.67 14.98 16.18
C LEU A 460 24.25 15.99 15.11
N PRO A 461 23.18 16.77 15.34
CA PRO A 461 22.91 17.95 14.54
C PRO A 461 23.83 19.13 14.92
N SER A 462 24.12 19.98 13.94
CA SER A 462 24.77 21.28 14.09
C SER A 462 23.96 22.35 13.34
N ILE A 463 24.44 23.60 13.32
CA ILE A 463 23.80 24.67 12.51
C ILE A 463 23.86 24.31 11.01
N ASP A 464 24.98 23.74 10.58
CA ASP A 464 25.32 23.46 9.18
C ASP A 464 24.92 22.05 8.72
N SER A 465 24.50 21.17 9.64
CA SER A 465 24.15 19.78 9.32
C SER A 465 23.04 19.22 10.20
N TRP A 466 21.86 19.02 9.62
CA TRP A 466 20.63 18.53 10.26
C TRP A 466 19.72 17.88 9.22
N ASP A 467 18.83 16.98 9.64
CA ASP A 467 17.79 16.40 8.77
C ASP A 467 16.49 17.19 8.89
N TYR A 468 16.12 17.57 10.12
CA TYR A 468 14.94 18.37 10.43
C TYR A 468 15.25 19.42 11.50
N TYR A 469 14.63 20.60 11.42
CA TYR A 469 14.73 21.62 12.46
C TYR A 469 13.47 22.47 12.63
N TYR A 470 13.31 23.03 13.82
CA TYR A 470 12.34 24.07 14.15
C TYR A 470 13.04 25.13 15.00
N ALA A 471 13.16 26.36 14.49
CA ALA A 471 13.63 27.51 15.26
C ALA A 471 12.48 28.45 15.62
N ASN A 472 11.57 28.73 14.68
CA ASN A 472 10.33 29.46 14.92
C ASN A 472 9.34 29.26 13.74
N LYS A 473 8.22 30.00 13.77
CA LYS A 473 7.17 29.94 12.74
C LYS A 473 7.62 30.26 11.30
N THR A 474 8.72 31.00 11.11
CA THR A 474 9.27 31.35 9.78
C THR A 474 10.62 30.70 9.47
N ARG A 475 11.35 30.20 10.46
CA ARG A 475 12.61 29.45 10.32
C ARG A 475 12.42 28.02 10.84
N ARG A 476 12.19 27.09 9.93
CA ARG A 476 11.91 25.66 10.18
C ARG A 476 12.21 24.87 8.91
N SER A 477 12.29 23.54 9.00
CA SER A 477 12.21 22.67 7.82
C SER A 477 10.88 22.88 7.09
N ASP A 478 10.91 22.79 5.77
CA ASP A 478 9.69 22.87 4.96
C ASP A 478 8.75 21.69 5.27
N PRO A 479 7.42 21.93 5.37
CA PRO A 479 6.46 20.86 5.57
C PRO A 479 6.54 19.81 4.46
N SER A 480 6.73 18.56 4.85
CA SER A 480 6.79 17.41 3.95
C SER A 480 6.04 16.22 4.55
N MET A 481 5.76 15.19 3.76
CA MET A 481 5.13 13.96 4.29
C MET A 481 5.98 13.23 5.35
N PHE A 482 7.27 13.58 5.49
CA PHE A 482 8.15 13.05 6.54
C PHE A 482 8.39 14.04 7.69
N PHE A 483 7.93 15.29 7.58
CA PHE A 483 8.02 16.30 8.64
C PHE A 483 6.76 17.16 8.66
N THR A 484 5.86 16.88 9.62
CA THR A 484 4.62 17.65 9.81
C THR A 484 4.66 18.39 11.13
N LEU A 485 4.52 19.72 11.03
CA LEU A 485 4.38 20.63 12.16
C LEU A 485 2.90 20.85 12.44
N TYR A 486 2.46 20.57 13.67
CA TYR A 486 1.13 20.91 14.15
C TYR A 486 1.16 22.19 15.01
N ASP A 487 0.01 22.53 15.61
CA ASP A 487 -0.28 23.76 16.37
C ASP A 487 0.90 24.27 17.22
N SER A 488 1.71 25.14 16.62
CA SER A 488 2.91 25.70 17.22
C SER A 488 2.69 27.18 17.48
N SER A 489 2.51 27.51 18.75
CA SER A 489 2.40 28.85 19.27
C SER A 489 3.79 29.36 19.70
N ASP A 490 3.88 30.48 20.41
CA ASP A 490 5.16 30.96 20.94
C ASP A 490 5.55 30.23 22.24
N ASP A 491 4.58 29.60 22.92
CA ASP A 491 4.69 28.80 24.14
C ASP A 491 4.75 27.27 23.89
N ARG A 492 4.49 26.80 22.66
CA ARG A 492 4.43 25.36 22.32
C ARG A 492 5.02 25.04 20.96
N VAL A 493 5.79 23.96 20.91
CA VAL A 493 6.28 23.31 19.68
C VAL A 493 5.71 21.90 19.62
N ASN A 494 5.12 21.51 18.49
CA ASN A 494 4.63 20.15 18.25
C ASN A 494 4.91 19.74 16.81
N PHE A 495 5.77 18.74 16.60
CA PHE A 495 6.02 18.19 15.27
C PHE A 495 6.18 16.67 15.30
N TYR A 496 5.97 16.06 14.15
CA TYR A 496 6.16 14.64 13.91
C TYR A 496 7.14 14.42 12.76
N ILE A 497 8.12 13.54 12.98
CA ILE A 497 8.96 12.95 11.92
C ILE A 497 8.30 11.62 11.53
N MET A 498 7.78 11.51 10.31
CA MET A 498 7.02 10.34 9.88
C MET A 498 7.91 9.21 9.39
N TYR A 499 7.50 7.98 9.73
CA TYR A 499 8.18 6.74 9.37
C TYR A 499 9.69 6.83 9.66
N ALA A 500 10.01 6.85 10.97
CA ALA A 500 11.36 6.96 11.48
C ALA A 500 12.26 5.80 11.01
N ARG A 501 13.54 6.12 10.79
CA ARG A 501 14.61 5.15 10.47
C ARG A 501 15.02 4.37 11.73
N GLU A 502 15.30 3.07 11.58
CA GLU A 502 15.79 2.22 12.69
C GLU A 502 17.23 2.60 13.08
N GLY A 503 17.53 2.63 14.38
CA GLY A 503 18.85 3.05 14.91
C GLY A 503 18.82 4.41 15.61
N THR A 504 20.00 4.99 15.80
CA THR A 504 20.23 6.15 16.66
C THR A 504 19.82 7.48 16.01
N TRP A 505 19.09 8.29 16.76
CA TRP A 505 18.73 9.67 16.42
C TRP A 505 19.37 10.64 17.43
N GLY A 506 20.01 11.68 16.91
CA GLY A 506 20.51 12.81 17.69
C GLY A 506 19.55 14.00 17.60
N PHE A 507 19.09 14.47 18.75
CA PHE A 507 18.36 15.73 18.89
C PHE A 507 19.28 16.76 19.56
N GLY A 508 19.29 17.99 19.04
CA GLY A 508 20.07 19.11 19.59
C GLY A 508 19.15 20.27 19.91
N LEU A 509 19.18 20.72 21.15
CA LEU A 509 18.44 21.88 21.63
C LEU A 509 19.42 23.07 21.72
N ARG A 510 19.23 24.10 20.88
CA ARG A 510 20.06 25.32 20.90
C ARG A 510 19.35 26.41 21.70
N HIS A 511 20.03 27.00 22.69
CA HIS A 511 19.46 28.03 23.56
C HIS A 511 19.76 29.44 23.02
N ILE A 512 18.71 30.19 22.65
CA ILE A 512 18.84 31.59 22.23
C ILE A 512 18.88 32.49 23.48
N ASN A 513 20.06 33.01 23.81
CA ASN A 513 20.22 33.91 24.94
C ASN A 513 19.66 35.31 24.63
N THR A 514 18.41 35.59 25.04
CA THR A 514 17.81 36.91 24.92
C THR A 514 18.21 37.81 26.09
N SER A 515 18.76 38.98 25.79
CA SER A 515 19.51 39.83 26.73
C SER A 515 18.65 40.71 27.64
N SER A 516 17.86 40.09 28.53
CA SER A 516 17.33 40.70 29.78
C SER A 516 16.74 39.62 30.69
N ASP A 517 16.47 39.94 31.96
CA ASP A 517 15.94 39.02 33.00
C ASP A 517 14.53 38.49 32.70
N SER A 518 14.43 37.61 31.70
CA SER A 518 13.26 36.75 31.52
C SER A 518 13.25 35.68 32.62
N MET A 519 12.15 35.61 33.36
CA MET A 519 11.96 34.56 34.37
C MET A 519 12.07 33.20 33.69
N LYS A 520 12.74 32.24 34.34
CA LYS A 520 12.84 30.86 33.84
C LYS A 520 11.47 30.16 33.97
N GLY A 521 10.63 30.31 32.95
CA GLY A 521 9.41 29.50 32.80
C GLY A 521 9.77 28.02 32.63
N LEU A 522 9.05 27.14 33.33
CA LEU A 522 9.30 25.70 33.29
C LEU A 522 9.04 25.16 31.88
N THR A 523 10.04 24.57 31.24
CA THR A 523 9.93 24.05 29.86
C THR A 523 9.96 22.55 29.89
N ILE A 524 8.82 21.96 29.54
CA ILE A 524 8.59 20.52 29.53
C ILE A 524 8.80 20.00 28.11
N MET A 525 9.68 19.00 27.96
CA MET A 525 9.90 18.27 26.72
C MET A 525 9.31 16.85 26.82
N SER A 526 8.82 16.35 25.69
CA SER A 526 8.40 14.96 25.50
C SER A 526 8.85 14.48 24.12
N ILE A 527 9.46 13.29 24.07
CA ILE A 527 9.77 12.58 22.84
C ILE A 527 9.15 11.18 22.92
N SER A 528 8.42 10.77 21.88
CA SER A 528 7.79 9.44 21.83
C SER A 528 7.68 8.89 20.41
N LEU A 529 7.63 7.57 20.30
CA LEU A 529 7.40 6.85 19.04
C LEU A 529 5.93 6.42 18.98
N GLU A 530 5.12 7.17 18.25
CA GLU A 530 3.68 6.97 18.13
C GLU A 530 3.31 6.27 16.81
N ARG A 531 2.13 5.63 16.77
CA ARG A 531 1.68 4.88 15.59
C ARG A 531 1.03 5.78 14.53
N CYS A 532 0.11 6.66 14.89
CA CYS A 532 -0.58 7.54 13.95
C CYS A 532 -0.62 9.00 14.44
N PRO A 533 -0.22 9.99 13.62
CA PRO A 533 -0.17 11.39 14.04
C PRO A 533 -1.54 11.91 14.48
N LYS A 534 -1.58 12.66 15.59
CA LYS A 534 -2.82 13.19 16.19
C LYS A 534 -3.97 12.17 16.36
N ARG A 535 -3.66 10.86 16.42
CA ARG A 535 -4.64 9.76 16.34
C ARG A 535 -5.57 9.89 15.12
N CYS A 536 -4.98 10.10 13.94
CA CYS A 536 -5.71 10.28 12.68
C CYS A 536 -6.68 11.48 12.69
N SER A 537 -6.25 12.59 13.31
CA SER A 537 -6.99 13.85 13.44
C SER A 537 -8.42 13.72 14.03
N SER A 538 -8.75 12.60 14.69
CA SER A 538 -10.13 12.19 15.05
C SER A 538 -11.08 11.94 13.86
N HIS A 539 -10.56 11.89 12.63
CA HIS A 539 -11.26 11.67 11.37
C HIS A 539 -10.97 10.29 10.75
N GLY A 540 -10.54 9.33 11.58
CA GLY A 540 -10.20 7.98 11.15
C GLY A 540 -9.76 7.05 12.29
N GLU A 541 -9.59 5.78 11.95
CA GLU A 541 -9.01 4.77 12.84
C GLU A 541 -7.51 4.59 12.56
N CYS A 542 -6.69 4.58 13.61
CA CYS A 542 -5.29 4.18 13.50
C CYS A 542 -5.20 2.66 13.33
N LYS A 543 -4.55 2.20 12.27
CA LYS A 543 -4.33 0.77 11.98
C LYS A 543 -2.85 0.50 11.79
N PHE A 544 -2.45 -0.75 12.01
CA PHE A 544 -1.08 -1.20 11.77
C PHE A 544 -1.07 -2.50 10.98
N SER A 545 0.01 -2.74 10.27
CA SER A 545 0.29 -3.98 9.55
C SER A 545 1.79 -4.23 9.55
N PHE A 546 2.16 -5.48 9.28
CA PHE A 546 3.54 -5.84 9.03
C PHE A 546 3.88 -5.77 7.53
N ASP A 547 5.16 -5.68 7.24
CA ASP A 547 5.73 -5.78 5.89
C ASP A 547 5.66 -7.23 5.34
N ALA A 548 6.17 -7.44 4.13
CA ALA A 548 6.27 -8.74 3.48
C ALA A 548 6.95 -9.84 4.32
N SER A 549 7.97 -9.49 5.11
CA SER A 549 8.73 -10.43 5.95
C SER A 549 8.09 -10.71 7.31
N GLY A 550 7.14 -9.87 7.75
CA GLY A 550 6.58 -9.93 9.11
C GLY A 550 7.47 -9.31 10.19
N LEU A 551 8.62 -8.72 9.83
CA LEU A 551 9.64 -8.24 10.77
C LEU A 551 9.46 -6.76 11.15
N THR A 552 8.83 -5.96 10.29
CA THR A 552 8.65 -4.50 10.50
C THR A 552 7.18 -4.12 10.58
N SER A 553 6.77 -3.42 11.64
CA SER A 553 5.40 -2.93 11.83
C SER A 553 5.26 -1.43 11.49
N TYR A 554 4.53 -1.13 10.43
CA TYR A 554 4.15 0.23 10.06
C TYR A 554 2.69 0.50 10.45
N SER A 555 2.36 1.78 10.61
CA SER A 555 1.02 2.23 11.01
C SER A 555 0.52 3.36 10.14
N PHE A 556 -0.78 3.33 9.83
CA PHE A 556 -1.43 4.19 8.86
C PHE A 556 -2.86 4.53 9.30
N CYS A 557 -3.36 5.67 8.85
CA CYS A 557 -4.73 6.06 9.12
C CYS A 557 -5.72 5.50 8.09
N SER A 558 -6.84 5.01 8.61
CA SER A 558 -8.02 4.56 7.87
C SER A 558 -9.12 5.60 8.08
N CYS A 559 -9.22 6.57 7.18
CA CYS A 559 -10.05 7.76 7.36
C CYS A 559 -11.54 7.49 7.18
N ASP A 560 -12.37 8.44 7.62
CA ASP A 560 -13.81 8.44 7.40
C ASP A 560 -14.17 8.65 5.91
N ARG A 561 -15.43 8.98 5.58
CA ARG A 561 -15.87 9.16 4.18
C ARG A 561 -15.58 10.56 3.63
N ASN A 562 -15.32 11.53 4.49
CA ASN A 562 -15.17 12.94 4.16
C ASN A 562 -13.69 13.37 4.11
N HIS A 563 -12.82 12.71 4.88
CA HIS A 563 -11.41 13.08 5.04
C HIS A 563 -10.41 12.09 4.44
N GLY A 564 -9.17 12.54 4.26
CA GLY A 564 -8.04 11.71 3.80
C GLY A 564 -6.67 12.38 4.02
N GLY A 565 -5.66 11.85 3.33
CA GLY A 565 -4.25 12.07 3.66
C GLY A 565 -3.75 11.12 4.76
N PHE A 566 -2.43 11.06 4.97
CA PHE A 566 -1.77 10.15 5.91
C PHE A 566 -2.27 10.22 7.37
N ASP A 567 -2.80 11.37 7.81
CA ASP A 567 -3.33 11.63 9.16
C ASP A 567 -4.82 12.03 9.19
N CYS A 568 -5.54 11.86 8.07
CA CYS A 568 -6.94 12.28 7.90
C CYS A 568 -7.22 13.78 8.12
N SER A 569 -6.24 14.67 7.98
CA SER A 569 -6.45 16.12 8.14
C SER A 569 -7.11 16.83 6.95
N ILE A 570 -7.16 16.20 5.76
CA ILE A 570 -7.60 16.84 4.52
C ILE A 570 -9.08 16.52 4.24
N GLU A 571 -9.97 17.52 4.27
CA GLU A 571 -11.37 17.39 3.81
C GLU A 571 -11.41 17.20 2.28
N ILE A 572 -11.91 16.06 1.83
CA ILE A 572 -12.07 15.66 0.42
C ILE A 572 -13.52 15.86 -0.03
N VAL A 573 -14.48 15.49 0.82
CA VAL A 573 -15.92 15.64 0.55
C VAL A 573 -16.52 16.54 1.61
N THR A 574 -16.87 17.76 1.21
CA THR A 574 -17.47 18.73 2.14
C THR A 574 -18.78 18.22 2.72
N HIS A 575 -19.15 18.67 3.92
CA HIS A 575 -20.42 18.31 4.54
C HIS A 575 -21.65 18.51 3.61
N GLN A 576 -21.68 19.57 2.80
CA GLN A 576 -22.73 19.78 1.80
C GLN A 576 -22.68 18.74 0.66
N GLY A 577 -21.48 18.34 0.22
CA GLY A 577 -21.26 17.24 -0.71
C GLY A 577 -21.78 15.91 -0.17
N HIS A 578 -21.42 15.56 1.06
CA HIS A 578 -21.86 14.34 1.74
C HIS A 578 -23.40 14.27 1.88
N VAL A 579 -24.04 15.35 2.31
CA VAL A 579 -25.51 15.45 2.36
C VAL A 579 -26.14 15.27 0.98
N ARG A 580 -25.55 15.85 -0.08
CA ARG A 580 -26.03 15.66 -1.47
C ARG A 580 -25.89 14.21 -1.92
N GLN A 581 -24.74 13.58 -1.69
CA GLN A 581 -24.51 12.16 -2.03
C GLN A 581 -25.53 11.26 -1.30
N SER A 582 -25.78 11.55 -0.03
CA SER A 582 -26.76 10.87 0.82
C SER A 582 -28.19 10.98 0.27
N ILE A 583 -28.62 12.20 -0.08
CA ILE A 583 -29.96 12.43 -0.65
C ILE A 583 -30.12 11.67 -1.98
N PHE A 584 -29.12 11.71 -2.87
CA PHE A 584 -29.22 11.03 -4.18
C PHE A 584 -29.40 9.51 -4.02
N LEU A 585 -28.55 8.84 -3.23
CA LEU A 585 -28.57 7.38 -3.05
C LEU A 585 -29.79 6.86 -2.29
N ILE A 586 -30.29 7.61 -1.29
CA ILE A 586 -31.45 7.21 -0.50
C ILE A 586 -32.75 7.50 -1.29
N VAL A 587 -32.89 8.69 -1.90
CA VAL A 587 -34.13 9.09 -2.57
C VAL A 587 -34.33 8.38 -3.92
N SER A 588 -33.26 7.97 -4.61
CA SER A 588 -33.39 7.17 -5.84
C SER A 588 -34.19 5.88 -5.66
N ASN A 589 -34.14 5.29 -4.47
CA ASN A 589 -34.86 4.07 -4.12
C ASN A 589 -36.38 4.25 -3.93
N VAL A 590 -36.87 5.50 -3.82
CA VAL A 590 -38.31 5.82 -3.86
C VAL A 590 -38.94 5.40 -5.20
N ALA A 591 -38.15 5.27 -6.27
CA ALA A 591 -38.62 4.76 -7.57
C ALA A 591 -39.24 3.34 -7.48
N ALA A 592 -38.88 2.53 -6.48
CA ALA A 592 -39.47 1.21 -6.22
C ALA A 592 -40.99 1.25 -5.94
N ILE A 593 -41.53 2.41 -5.52
CA ILE A 593 -42.97 2.60 -5.31
C ILE A 593 -43.75 2.45 -6.64
N LEU A 594 -43.16 2.80 -7.79
CA LEU A 594 -43.83 2.71 -9.10
C LEU A 594 -44.23 1.27 -9.46
N PRO A 595 -43.30 0.28 -9.55
CA PRO A 595 -43.67 -1.11 -9.81
C PRO A 595 -44.47 -1.73 -8.65
N ALA A 596 -44.18 -1.37 -7.39
CA ALA A 596 -44.92 -1.87 -6.22
C ALA A 596 -46.42 -1.48 -6.26
N TYR A 597 -46.73 -0.19 -6.47
CA TYR A 597 -48.10 0.31 -6.56
C TYR A 597 -48.85 -0.34 -7.73
N TRP A 598 -48.22 -0.45 -8.91
CA TRP A 598 -48.89 -1.03 -10.07
C TRP A 598 -49.08 -2.56 -9.95
N ALA A 599 -48.14 -3.28 -9.33
CA ALA A 599 -48.31 -4.68 -8.96
C ALA A 599 -49.51 -4.87 -8.01
N LEU A 600 -49.65 -4.03 -6.98
CA LEU A 600 -50.79 -4.04 -6.06
C LEU A 600 -52.12 -3.77 -6.80
N ARG A 601 -52.15 -2.77 -7.69
CA ARG A 601 -53.32 -2.48 -8.56
C ARG A 601 -53.68 -3.65 -9.49
N LYS A 602 -52.71 -4.50 -9.87
CA LYS A 602 -52.92 -5.75 -10.62
C LYS A 602 -53.15 -6.99 -9.74
N LYS A 603 -53.33 -6.82 -8.41
CA LYS A 603 -53.46 -7.90 -7.40
C LYS A 603 -52.27 -8.87 -7.35
N ALA A 604 -51.10 -8.45 -7.83
CA ALA A 604 -49.87 -9.22 -7.87
C ALA A 604 -49.12 -9.10 -6.53
N LEU A 605 -49.58 -9.84 -5.51
CA LEU A 605 -49.17 -9.64 -4.12
C LEU A 605 -47.71 -9.99 -3.84
N ALA A 606 -47.17 -11.06 -4.45
CA ALA A 606 -45.77 -11.45 -4.25
C ALA A 606 -44.81 -10.41 -4.85
N GLU A 607 -45.17 -9.91 -6.04
CA GLU A 607 -44.49 -8.84 -6.75
C GLU A 607 -44.54 -7.53 -5.96
N TRP A 608 -45.71 -7.13 -5.44
CA TRP A 608 -45.87 -5.95 -4.60
C TRP A 608 -45.00 -5.99 -3.33
N VAL A 609 -45.06 -7.09 -2.56
CA VAL A 609 -44.24 -7.28 -1.35
C VAL A 609 -42.76 -7.18 -1.71
N LEU A 610 -42.33 -7.79 -2.82
CA LEU A 610 -40.92 -7.84 -3.17
C LEU A 610 -40.37 -6.47 -3.62
N TYR A 611 -41.06 -5.71 -4.49
CA TYR A 611 -40.60 -4.36 -4.86
C TYR A 611 -40.58 -3.42 -3.63
N THR A 612 -41.59 -3.51 -2.76
CA THR A 612 -41.65 -2.74 -1.52
C THR A 612 -40.48 -3.08 -0.60
N SER A 613 -40.19 -4.37 -0.41
CA SER A 613 -39.07 -4.84 0.41
C SER A 613 -37.71 -4.47 -0.18
N SER A 614 -37.57 -4.52 -1.51
CA SER A 614 -36.36 -4.12 -2.24
C SER A 614 -36.05 -2.65 -2.03
N GLY A 615 -37.01 -1.75 -2.30
CA GLY A 615 -36.82 -0.31 -2.13
C GLY A 615 -36.53 0.11 -0.69
N ILE A 616 -37.20 -0.50 0.29
CA ILE A 616 -36.94 -0.24 1.73
C ILE A 616 -35.56 -0.77 2.12
N SER A 617 -35.20 -2.01 1.79
CA SER A 617 -33.92 -2.60 2.17
C SER A 617 -32.74 -1.89 1.52
N SER A 618 -32.90 -1.48 0.25
CA SER A 618 -31.91 -0.70 -0.49
C SER A 618 -31.76 0.71 0.08
N GLY A 619 -32.87 1.42 0.36
CA GLY A 619 -32.82 2.73 1.01
C GLY A 619 -32.15 2.71 2.40
N LEU A 620 -32.41 1.67 3.19
CA LEU A 620 -31.76 1.43 4.48
C LEU A 620 -30.28 1.03 4.33
N TYR A 621 -29.95 0.23 3.31
CA TYR A 621 -28.56 -0.09 2.97
C TYR A 621 -27.80 1.18 2.61
N HIS A 622 -28.31 2.01 1.71
CA HIS A 622 -27.62 3.24 1.31
C HIS A 622 -27.54 4.28 2.42
N ALA A 623 -28.53 4.39 3.33
CA ALA A 623 -28.41 5.23 4.52
C ALA A 623 -27.23 4.81 5.43
N CYS A 624 -27.00 3.49 5.55
CA CYS A 624 -25.86 2.93 6.25
C CYS A 624 -24.54 3.08 5.45
N ASP A 625 -24.59 2.91 4.14
CA ASP A 625 -23.45 3.00 3.22
C ASP A 625 -23.02 4.44 2.91
N VAL A 626 -23.79 5.46 3.31
CA VAL A 626 -23.29 6.85 3.38
C VAL A 626 -22.77 7.19 4.79
N GLY A 627 -22.99 6.32 5.78
CA GLY A 627 -22.60 6.53 7.17
C GLY A 627 -23.54 7.45 7.96
N THR A 628 -24.79 7.67 7.51
CA THR A 628 -25.76 8.50 8.24
C THR A 628 -26.47 7.70 9.34
N TRP A 629 -26.99 6.51 9.02
CA TRP A 629 -27.65 5.64 10.00
C TRP A 629 -27.76 4.19 9.52
N CYS A 630 -27.52 3.23 10.42
CA CYS A 630 -27.60 1.79 10.13
C CYS A 630 -28.68 1.12 10.98
N ALA A 631 -29.76 0.64 10.36
CA ALA A 631 -30.82 -0.11 11.03
C ALA A 631 -30.39 -1.52 11.48
N LEU A 632 -29.45 -2.12 10.74
CA LEU A 632 -28.90 -3.46 10.94
C LEU A 632 -27.41 -3.44 10.57
N ASN A 633 -26.69 -4.53 10.84
CA ASN A 633 -25.29 -4.68 10.46
C ASN A 633 -25.12 -4.56 8.92
N TYR A 634 -24.13 -3.79 8.48
CA TYR A 634 -23.86 -3.45 7.07
C TYR A 634 -23.90 -4.65 6.13
N ASN A 635 -23.25 -5.76 6.49
CA ASN A 635 -23.21 -6.98 5.67
C ASN A 635 -24.60 -7.61 5.45
N VAL A 636 -25.53 -7.42 6.40
CA VAL A 636 -26.92 -7.91 6.30
C VAL A 636 -27.73 -6.99 5.39
N LEU A 637 -27.58 -5.67 5.53
CA LEU A 637 -28.23 -4.70 4.65
C LEU A 637 -27.77 -4.86 3.20
N GLN A 638 -26.46 -5.01 2.97
CA GLN A 638 -25.89 -5.27 1.64
C GLN A 638 -26.41 -6.58 1.05
N PHE A 639 -26.47 -7.65 1.84
CA PHE A 639 -27.06 -8.92 1.39
C PHE A 639 -28.52 -8.75 0.95
N MET A 640 -29.34 -8.04 1.72
CA MET A 640 -30.76 -7.83 1.41
C MET A 640 -30.97 -6.97 0.16
N ASP A 641 -30.19 -5.89 0.00
CA ASP A 641 -30.23 -5.03 -1.19
C ASP A 641 -29.93 -5.81 -2.48
N PHE A 642 -28.78 -6.50 -2.54
CA PHE A 642 -28.41 -7.30 -3.71
C PHE A 642 -29.39 -8.46 -3.95
N TRP A 643 -29.80 -9.19 -2.91
CA TRP A 643 -30.71 -10.34 -3.05
C TRP A 643 -32.09 -9.93 -3.57
N LEU A 644 -32.71 -8.92 -2.96
CA LEU A 644 -34.05 -8.46 -3.35
C LEU A 644 -34.02 -7.78 -4.72
N SER A 645 -32.96 -7.06 -5.06
CA SER A 645 -32.76 -6.50 -6.41
C SER A 645 -32.62 -7.60 -7.48
N PHE A 646 -31.85 -8.67 -7.21
CA PHE A 646 -31.75 -9.81 -8.13
C PHE A 646 -33.09 -10.52 -8.33
N MET A 647 -33.86 -10.68 -7.25
CA MET A 647 -35.21 -11.23 -7.30
C MET A 647 -36.18 -10.34 -8.08
N ALA A 648 -36.11 -9.01 -7.92
CA ALA A 648 -36.98 -8.05 -8.60
C ALA A 648 -36.81 -8.11 -10.12
N VAL A 649 -35.57 -8.20 -10.60
CA VAL A 649 -35.25 -8.35 -12.03
C VAL A 649 -35.85 -9.65 -12.59
N ILE A 650 -35.61 -10.80 -11.95
CA ILE A 650 -36.11 -12.09 -12.48
C ILE A 650 -37.64 -12.18 -12.39
N ILE A 651 -38.25 -11.71 -11.29
CA ILE A 651 -39.71 -11.72 -11.13
C ILE A 651 -40.39 -10.74 -12.11
N THR A 652 -39.75 -9.64 -12.50
CA THR A 652 -40.26 -8.78 -13.61
C THR A 652 -40.49 -9.61 -14.88
N PHE A 653 -39.51 -10.44 -15.27
CA PHE A 653 -39.60 -11.28 -16.46
C PHE A 653 -40.58 -12.46 -16.29
N LEU A 654 -40.63 -13.08 -15.11
CA LEU A 654 -41.61 -14.13 -14.80
C LEU A 654 -43.05 -13.61 -14.78
N TYR A 655 -43.27 -12.35 -14.37
CA TYR A 655 -44.59 -11.72 -14.43
C TYR A 655 -45.07 -11.46 -15.86
N LEU A 656 -44.15 -11.12 -16.79
CA LEU A 656 -44.47 -11.01 -18.22
C LEU A 656 -44.83 -12.36 -18.84
N ALA A 657 -44.19 -13.45 -18.37
CA ALA A 657 -44.44 -14.80 -18.83
C ALA A 657 -45.87 -15.29 -18.51
N THR A 658 -46.27 -16.35 -19.21
CA THR A 658 -47.54 -17.06 -19.08
C THR A 658 -47.26 -18.43 -18.50
N ILE A 659 -47.13 -18.46 -17.18
CA ILE A 659 -46.86 -19.66 -16.38
C ILE A 659 -48.01 -19.79 -15.39
N ASP A 660 -48.51 -21.00 -15.20
CA ASP A 660 -49.54 -21.29 -14.20
C ASP A 660 -49.08 -20.93 -12.78
N GLU A 661 -49.99 -20.46 -11.93
CA GLU A 661 -49.67 -19.92 -10.60
C GLU A 661 -49.08 -20.96 -9.64
N VAL A 662 -49.30 -22.27 -9.84
CA VAL A 662 -48.63 -23.33 -9.04
C VAL A 662 -47.15 -23.40 -9.40
N PHE A 663 -46.84 -23.46 -10.71
CA PHE A 663 -45.45 -23.51 -11.19
C PHE A 663 -44.72 -22.19 -10.93
N LYS A 664 -45.41 -21.05 -11.06
CA LYS A 664 -44.86 -19.73 -10.75
C LYS A 664 -44.39 -19.63 -9.29
N ARG A 665 -45.16 -20.13 -8.33
CA ARG A 665 -44.75 -20.21 -6.90
C ARG A 665 -43.50 -21.07 -6.70
N ALA A 666 -43.43 -22.23 -7.35
CA ALA A 666 -42.26 -23.11 -7.29
C ALA A 666 -41.00 -22.44 -7.87
N ILE A 667 -41.15 -21.74 -8.99
CA ILE A 667 -40.05 -20.98 -9.62
C ILE A 667 -39.63 -19.81 -8.71
N HIS A 668 -40.57 -19.04 -8.13
CA HIS A 668 -40.24 -17.96 -7.19
C HIS A 668 -39.41 -18.48 -6.01
N ALA A 669 -39.77 -19.64 -5.43
CA ALA A 669 -38.99 -20.26 -4.35
C ALA A 669 -37.60 -20.74 -4.80
N ALA A 670 -37.49 -21.38 -5.96
CA ALA A 670 -36.21 -21.85 -6.49
C ALA A 670 -35.25 -20.68 -6.83
N VAL A 671 -35.78 -19.61 -7.43
CA VAL A 671 -35.01 -18.39 -7.74
C VAL A 671 -34.62 -17.65 -6.45
N ALA A 672 -35.48 -17.63 -5.42
CA ALA A 672 -35.15 -17.04 -4.12
C ALA A 672 -33.92 -17.71 -3.47
N ILE A 673 -33.86 -19.04 -3.48
CA ILE A 673 -32.71 -19.81 -2.96
C ILE A 673 -31.46 -19.55 -3.80
N LEU A 674 -31.58 -19.59 -5.14
CA LEU A 674 -30.43 -19.39 -6.04
C LEU A 674 -29.84 -17.98 -5.92
N THR A 675 -30.68 -16.94 -5.93
CA THR A 675 -30.24 -15.54 -5.80
C THR A 675 -29.68 -15.23 -4.41
N ALA A 676 -30.22 -15.85 -3.34
CA ALA A 676 -29.65 -15.74 -2.00
C ALA A 676 -28.23 -16.33 -1.94
N LEU A 677 -28.01 -17.51 -2.53
CA LEU A 677 -26.69 -18.14 -2.63
C LEU A 677 -25.71 -17.29 -3.45
N MET A 678 -26.17 -16.64 -4.53
CA MET A 678 -25.36 -15.70 -5.32
C MET A 678 -24.98 -14.44 -4.52
N ALA A 679 -25.91 -13.85 -3.77
CA ALA A 679 -25.64 -12.69 -2.91
C ALA A 679 -24.66 -13.05 -1.77
N ALA A 680 -24.88 -14.18 -1.09
CA ALA A 680 -24.05 -14.62 0.03
C ALA A 680 -22.61 -14.99 -0.36
N THR A 681 -22.39 -15.55 -1.56
CA THR A 681 -21.06 -16.07 -1.95
C THR A 681 -20.09 -15.01 -2.47
N LYS A 682 -20.59 -13.88 -2.99
CA LYS A 682 -19.90 -12.57 -3.20
C LYS A 682 -20.84 -11.60 -3.95
N ALA A 683 -21.67 -10.87 -3.20
CA ALA A 683 -22.69 -9.97 -3.74
C ALA A 683 -22.19 -9.03 -4.87
N THR A 684 -21.03 -8.39 -4.66
CA THR A 684 -20.50 -7.33 -5.51
C THR A 684 -19.83 -7.79 -6.83
N ARG A 685 -19.83 -9.09 -7.16
CA ARG A 685 -19.31 -9.53 -8.46
C ARG A 685 -20.27 -9.15 -9.59
N SER A 686 -19.81 -8.31 -10.52
CA SER A 686 -20.54 -7.93 -11.74
C SER A 686 -21.02 -9.12 -12.58
N SER A 687 -20.33 -10.26 -12.53
CA SER A 687 -20.77 -11.52 -13.16
C SER A 687 -22.13 -12.01 -12.67
N ASN A 688 -22.50 -11.70 -11.41
CA ASN A 688 -23.77 -12.13 -10.82
C ASN A 688 -24.94 -11.39 -11.46
N VAL A 689 -24.79 -10.07 -11.71
CA VAL A 689 -25.80 -9.24 -12.39
C VAL A 689 -26.08 -9.76 -13.80
N ILE A 690 -25.01 -10.10 -14.55
CA ILE A 690 -25.13 -10.66 -15.91
C ILE A 690 -25.88 -12.00 -15.87
N LEU A 691 -25.56 -12.87 -14.89
CA LEU A 691 -26.19 -14.18 -14.73
C LEU A 691 -27.67 -14.08 -14.30
N VAL A 692 -28.02 -13.10 -13.46
CA VAL A 692 -29.41 -12.77 -13.10
C VAL A 692 -30.23 -12.34 -14.32
N ILE A 693 -29.68 -11.46 -15.16
CA ILE A 693 -30.34 -11.00 -16.40
C ILE A 693 -30.49 -12.17 -17.40
N LEU A 694 -29.47 -13.04 -17.51
CA LEU A 694 -29.52 -14.23 -18.36
C LEU A 694 -30.60 -15.21 -17.90
N ILE A 695 -30.75 -15.45 -16.59
CA ILE A 695 -31.83 -16.29 -16.04
C ILE A 695 -33.20 -15.67 -16.32
N GLY A 696 -33.37 -14.36 -16.08
CA GLY A 696 -34.63 -13.66 -16.33
C GLY A 696 -35.08 -13.71 -17.80
N THR A 697 -34.16 -13.41 -18.72
CA THR A 697 -34.44 -13.45 -20.17
C THR A 697 -34.69 -14.87 -20.68
N LEU A 698 -33.96 -15.88 -20.19
CA LEU A 698 -34.22 -17.28 -20.49
C LEU A 698 -35.58 -17.75 -19.94
N GLY A 699 -35.97 -17.31 -18.74
CA GLY A 699 -37.27 -17.59 -18.15
C GLY A 699 -38.44 -17.01 -18.97
N LEU A 700 -38.30 -15.77 -19.46
CA LEU A 700 -39.25 -15.14 -20.39
C LEU A 700 -39.38 -15.96 -21.69
N PHE A 701 -38.23 -16.32 -22.29
CA PHE A 701 -38.18 -17.07 -23.55
C PHE A 701 -38.85 -18.45 -23.42
N ILE A 702 -38.54 -19.20 -22.35
CA ILE A 702 -39.20 -20.48 -22.03
C ILE A 702 -40.71 -20.27 -21.81
N GLY A 703 -41.12 -19.23 -21.08
CA GLY A 703 -42.53 -18.90 -20.86
C GLY A 703 -43.31 -18.57 -22.14
N TRP A 704 -42.65 -17.96 -23.13
CA TRP A 704 -43.23 -17.76 -24.47
C TRP A 704 -43.32 -19.08 -25.24
N LEU A 705 -42.26 -19.89 -25.26
CA LEU A 705 -42.27 -21.21 -25.92
C LEU A 705 -43.35 -22.14 -25.38
N ILE A 706 -43.59 -22.14 -24.06
CA ILE A 706 -44.66 -22.93 -23.42
C ILE A 706 -46.05 -22.47 -23.91
N GLU A 707 -46.34 -21.16 -23.95
CA GLU A 707 -47.62 -20.67 -24.45
C GLU A 707 -47.82 -20.96 -25.94
N ILE A 708 -46.78 -20.79 -26.76
CA ILE A 708 -46.81 -21.13 -28.19
C ILE A 708 -47.10 -22.63 -28.34
N SER A 709 -46.41 -23.50 -27.58
CA SER A 709 -46.63 -24.94 -27.64
C SER A 709 -48.05 -25.35 -27.23
N THR A 710 -48.63 -24.73 -26.20
CA THR A 710 -49.97 -25.07 -25.69
C THR A 710 -51.08 -24.56 -26.61
N LYS A 711 -50.99 -23.33 -27.12
CA LYS A 711 -51.96 -22.78 -28.09
C LYS A 711 -51.90 -23.43 -29.47
N TYR A 712 -50.75 -23.98 -29.89
CA TYR A 712 -50.66 -24.76 -31.14
C TYR A 712 -50.94 -26.25 -30.95
N ARG A 713 -50.85 -26.83 -29.74
CA ARG A 713 -51.16 -28.26 -29.50
C ARG A 713 -52.65 -28.61 -29.62
N SER A 714 -53.56 -27.63 -29.56
CA SER A 714 -54.97 -27.82 -29.92
C SER A 714 -55.19 -27.91 -31.44
N LEU A 715 -54.27 -27.42 -32.26
CA LEU A 715 -54.31 -27.52 -33.72
C LEU A 715 -53.51 -28.75 -34.18
N SER A 716 -54.13 -29.92 -34.05
CA SER A 716 -53.51 -31.24 -34.27
C SER A 716 -52.68 -31.32 -35.56
N PHE A 717 -51.36 -31.39 -35.39
CA PHE A 717 -50.41 -31.48 -36.50
C PHE A 717 -50.33 -32.94 -36.99
N SER A 718 -51.24 -33.32 -37.90
CA SER A 718 -51.14 -34.62 -38.57
C SER A 718 -49.81 -34.71 -39.33
N ILE A 719 -48.95 -35.67 -38.96
CA ILE A 719 -47.55 -35.69 -39.37
C ILE A 719 -47.34 -36.32 -40.76
N GLY A 720 -48.08 -35.80 -41.74
CA GLY A 720 -47.97 -36.13 -43.17
C GLY A 720 -46.91 -35.26 -43.87
N MET A 721 -45.66 -35.70 -43.83
CA MET A 721 -44.50 -34.91 -44.27
C MET A 721 -44.36 -34.88 -45.80
N SER A 722 -45.13 -34.03 -46.48
CA SER A 722 -45.02 -33.82 -47.93
C SER A 722 -43.90 -32.83 -48.29
N LEU A 723 -43.02 -33.23 -49.21
CA LEU A 723 -41.76 -32.54 -49.57
C LEU A 723 -41.97 -31.32 -50.50
N ASN A 724 -42.90 -30.43 -50.16
CA ASN A 724 -43.15 -29.20 -50.91
C ASN A 724 -42.54 -27.97 -50.21
N PHE A 725 -41.33 -27.59 -50.62
CA PHE A 725 -40.56 -26.47 -50.03
C PHE A 725 -41.36 -25.14 -49.99
N SER A 726 -42.11 -24.83 -51.06
CA SER A 726 -42.99 -23.66 -51.12
C SER A 726 -44.12 -23.70 -50.09
N HIS A 727 -44.74 -24.87 -49.88
CA HIS A 727 -45.80 -25.05 -48.88
C HIS A 727 -45.24 -24.96 -47.46
N CYS A 728 -44.05 -25.51 -47.22
CA CYS A 728 -43.33 -25.35 -45.95
C CYS A 728 -43.02 -23.88 -45.67
N PHE A 729 -42.47 -23.14 -46.64
CA PHE A 729 -42.16 -21.72 -46.49
C PHE A 729 -43.41 -20.85 -46.25
N GLN A 730 -44.53 -21.10 -46.94
CA GLN A 730 -45.79 -20.41 -46.66
C GLN A 730 -46.36 -20.77 -45.28
N THR A 731 -46.22 -22.02 -44.84
CA THR A 731 -46.61 -22.46 -43.49
C THR A 731 -45.78 -21.74 -42.43
N ILE A 732 -44.46 -21.65 -42.60
CA ILE A 732 -43.55 -20.89 -41.72
C ILE A 732 -43.88 -19.39 -41.73
N LYS A 733 -44.14 -18.79 -42.90
CA LYS A 733 -44.51 -17.36 -43.00
C LYS A 733 -45.85 -17.07 -42.30
N ARG A 734 -46.83 -17.97 -42.42
CA ARG A 734 -48.15 -17.84 -41.74
C ARG A 734 -48.07 -18.13 -40.24
N TRP A 735 -47.22 -19.08 -39.83
CA TRP A 735 -46.88 -19.31 -38.43
C TRP A 735 -46.21 -18.07 -37.82
N LEU A 736 -45.19 -17.50 -38.47
CA LEU A 736 -44.48 -16.30 -38.01
C LEU A 736 -45.41 -15.08 -37.97
N TYR A 737 -46.30 -14.91 -38.96
CA TYR A 737 -47.31 -13.85 -38.94
C TYR A 737 -48.30 -14.00 -37.78
N ASN A 738 -48.79 -15.22 -37.50
CA ASN A 738 -49.67 -15.48 -36.37
C ASN A 738 -48.95 -15.33 -35.02
N LEU A 739 -47.67 -15.73 -34.94
CA LEU A 739 -46.79 -15.52 -33.79
C LEU A 739 -46.66 -14.03 -33.50
N ILE A 740 -46.26 -13.23 -34.50
CA ILE A 740 -46.16 -11.77 -34.41
C ILE A 740 -47.51 -11.19 -33.99
N LYS A 741 -48.63 -11.55 -34.64
CA LYS A 741 -49.96 -11.05 -34.29
C LYS A 741 -50.35 -11.37 -32.83
N THR A 742 -49.94 -12.53 -32.31
CA THR A 742 -50.22 -12.94 -30.92
C THR A 742 -49.40 -12.12 -29.92
N ILE A 743 -48.10 -11.94 -30.16
CA ILE A 743 -47.25 -11.08 -29.32
C ILE A 743 -47.69 -9.61 -29.43
N MET A 744 -48.08 -9.15 -30.62
CA MET A 744 -48.59 -7.80 -30.87
C MET A 744 -49.87 -7.48 -30.09
N ARG A 745 -50.79 -8.46 -29.92
CA ARG A 745 -52.02 -8.30 -29.09
C ARG A 745 -51.74 -8.40 -27.59
N ARG A 746 -50.64 -9.04 -27.16
CA ARG A 746 -50.35 -9.35 -25.74
C ARG A 746 -49.72 -8.20 -24.96
N TYR A 747 -49.00 -7.30 -25.63
CA TYR A 747 -48.25 -6.21 -24.97
C TYR A 747 -48.59 -4.84 -25.56
N HIS A 748 -48.73 -3.84 -24.70
CA HIS A 748 -48.74 -2.44 -25.08
C HIS A 748 -47.32 -1.99 -25.42
N TRP A 749 -46.98 -1.98 -26.71
CA TRP A 749 -45.61 -1.79 -27.19
C TRP A 749 -44.95 -0.47 -26.80
N VAL A 750 -45.73 0.59 -26.58
CA VAL A 750 -45.21 1.86 -26.05
C VAL A 750 -44.58 1.67 -24.67
N PHE A 751 -45.25 0.94 -23.77
CA PHE A 751 -44.72 0.61 -22.45
C PHE A 751 -43.63 -0.47 -22.52
N ALA A 752 -43.74 -1.47 -23.42
CA ALA A 752 -42.67 -2.45 -23.58
C ALA A 752 -41.36 -1.79 -24.04
N LEU A 753 -41.43 -0.89 -25.03
CA LEU A 753 -40.29 -0.12 -25.53
C LEU A 753 -39.70 0.79 -24.45
N ALA A 754 -40.54 1.50 -23.69
CA ALA A 754 -40.11 2.31 -22.55
C ALA A 754 -39.44 1.47 -21.44
N GLY A 755 -39.91 0.24 -21.22
CA GLY A 755 -39.27 -0.73 -20.32
C GLY A 755 -37.86 -1.10 -20.80
N PHE A 756 -37.69 -1.40 -22.09
CA PHE A 756 -36.38 -1.72 -22.68
C PHE A 756 -35.42 -0.53 -22.73
N THR A 757 -35.87 0.69 -23.03
CA THR A 757 -34.99 1.88 -23.01
C THR A 757 -34.54 2.22 -21.59
N ALA A 758 -35.43 2.10 -20.59
CA ALA A 758 -35.06 2.24 -19.19
C ALA A 758 -34.06 1.14 -18.75
N LEU A 759 -34.25 -0.11 -19.19
CA LEU A 759 -33.30 -1.20 -18.90
C LEU A 759 -31.92 -0.95 -19.52
N ALA A 760 -31.87 -0.43 -20.74
CA ALA A 760 -30.62 -0.04 -21.40
C ALA A 760 -29.92 1.11 -20.65
N MET A 761 -30.66 2.11 -20.16
CA MET A 761 -30.10 3.18 -19.34
C MET A 761 -29.58 2.69 -17.98
N ALA A 762 -30.22 1.69 -17.36
CA ALA A 762 -29.68 1.03 -16.17
C ALA A 762 -28.34 0.34 -16.49
N ALA A 763 -28.27 -0.44 -17.58
CA ALA A 763 -27.03 -1.09 -18.00
C ALA A 763 -25.89 -0.09 -18.30
N ILE A 764 -26.19 1.02 -18.99
CA ILE A 764 -25.22 2.10 -19.27
C ILE A 764 -24.73 2.73 -17.95
N SER A 765 -25.64 3.06 -17.03
CA SER A 765 -25.30 3.66 -15.73
C SER A 765 -24.35 2.77 -14.93
N TRP A 766 -24.61 1.45 -14.92
CA TRP A 766 -23.73 0.46 -14.27
C TRP A 766 -22.32 0.40 -14.88
N THR A 767 -22.17 0.62 -16.20
CA THR A 767 -20.86 0.66 -16.87
C THR A 767 -20.08 1.96 -16.69
N LEU A 768 -20.73 3.03 -16.24
CA LEU A 768 -20.12 4.34 -15.98
C LEU A 768 -19.83 4.60 -14.48
N GLU A 769 -20.21 3.64 -13.61
CA GLU A 769 -20.05 3.69 -12.16
C GLU A 769 -18.58 3.45 -11.75
N THR A 770 -17.89 4.50 -11.28
CA THR A 770 -16.54 4.46 -10.68
C THR A 770 -16.62 4.72 -9.17
N SER A 771 -15.53 4.55 -8.42
CA SER A 771 -15.53 4.82 -6.97
C SER A 771 -15.82 6.29 -6.60
N GLU A 772 -15.62 7.23 -7.53
CA GLU A 772 -15.85 8.67 -7.34
C GLU A 772 -17.23 9.10 -7.88
N SER A 773 -17.70 8.48 -8.97
CA SER A 773 -19.00 8.76 -9.59
C SER A 773 -20.17 7.91 -9.05
N TYR A 774 -19.87 6.98 -8.13
CA TYR A 774 -20.80 6.01 -7.53
C TYR A 774 -22.16 6.61 -7.16
N TRP A 775 -22.14 7.63 -6.29
CA TRP A 775 -23.33 8.28 -5.74
C TRP A 775 -24.29 8.84 -6.80
N PHE A 776 -23.80 9.13 -8.01
CA PHE A 776 -24.58 9.66 -9.12
C PHE A 776 -25.10 8.52 -10.02
N TRP A 777 -24.21 7.70 -10.59
CA TRP A 777 -24.61 6.66 -11.54
C TRP A 777 -25.40 5.52 -10.89
N HIS A 778 -25.09 5.17 -9.64
CA HIS A 778 -25.85 4.15 -8.91
C HIS A 778 -27.26 4.63 -8.58
N SER A 779 -27.43 5.92 -8.26
CA SER A 779 -28.75 6.55 -8.09
C SER A 779 -29.57 6.53 -9.38
N ILE A 780 -28.93 6.76 -10.54
CA ILE A 780 -29.59 6.62 -11.85
C ILE A 780 -29.93 5.16 -12.13
N TRP A 781 -29.06 4.21 -11.78
CA TRP A 781 -29.32 2.77 -11.91
C TRP A 781 -30.61 2.35 -11.18
N HIS A 782 -30.77 2.75 -9.91
CA HIS A 782 -32.00 2.50 -9.13
C HIS A 782 -33.24 3.10 -9.81
N ILE A 783 -33.21 4.37 -10.17
CA ILE A 783 -34.34 5.05 -10.83
C ILE A 783 -34.72 4.33 -12.12
N THR A 784 -33.74 3.97 -12.95
CA THR A 784 -33.97 3.36 -14.26
C THR A 784 -34.39 1.88 -14.18
N ILE A 785 -33.85 1.09 -13.25
CA ILE A 785 -34.25 -0.33 -13.11
C ILE A 785 -35.68 -0.47 -12.54
N TYR A 786 -36.06 0.30 -11.52
CA TYR A 786 -37.44 0.28 -11.01
C TYR A 786 -38.45 0.87 -12.01
N THR A 787 -38.07 1.92 -12.75
CA THR A 787 -38.90 2.48 -13.84
C THR A 787 -39.06 1.49 -15.00
N SER A 788 -38.01 0.73 -15.34
CA SER A 788 -38.07 -0.35 -16.31
C SER A 788 -39.07 -1.44 -15.88
N SER A 789 -38.97 -1.92 -14.64
CA SER A 789 -39.90 -2.89 -14.06
C SER A 789 -41.35 -2.37 -14.08
N PHE A 790 -41.59 -1.11 -13.73
CA PHE A 790 -42.91 -0.48 -13.82
C PHE A 790 -43.47 -0.52 -15.24
N PHE A 791 -42.71 -0.06 -16.24
CA PHE A 791 -43.15 -0.06 -17.64
C PHE A 791 -43.38 -1.48 -18.18
N PHE A 792 -42.58 -2.48 -17.77
CA PHE A 792 -42.85 -3.88 -18.12
C PHE A 792 -44.18 -4.38 -17.54
N ILE A 793 -44.50 -4.14 -16.26
CA ILE A 793 -45.78 -4.55 -15.66
C ILE A 793 -46.96 -3.77 -16.30
N CYS A 794 -46.76 -2.50 -16.71
CA CYS A 794 -47.72 -1.73 -17.52
C CYS A 794 -47.92 -2.28 -18.93
N SER A 795 -46.90 -2.91 -19.54
CA SER A 795 -47.00 -3.44 -20.89
C SER A 795 -47.96 -4.63 -21.00
N LYS A 796 -48.11 -5.45 -19.96
CA LYS A 796 -48.96 -6.66 -19.98
C LYS A 796 -50.44 -6.29 -20.17
N ALA A 797 -50.99 -6.63 -21.34
CA ALA A 797 -52.41 -6.40 -21.62
C ALA A 797 -53.30 -7.32 -20.78
N ASN A 798 -54.46 -6.80 -20.36
CA ASN A 798 -55.53 -7.65 -19.87
C ASN A 798 -56.14 -8.35 -21.10
N ILE A 799 -56.06 -9.67 -21.17
CA ILE A 799 -56.86 -10.45 -22.12
C ILE A 799 -58.15 -10.79 -21.37
N GLU A 800 -59.24 -10.10 -21.71
CA GLU A 800 -60.58 -10.60 -21.40
C GLU A 800 -60.89 -11.72 -22.40
N ASP A 801 -60.89 -12.97 -21.92
CA ASP A 801 -61.33 -14.13 -22.68
C ASP A 801 -62.86 -14.12 -22.76
N GLY A 802 -63.38 -13.24 -23.62
CA GLY A 802 -64.81 -13.00 -23.88
C GLY A 802 -65.51 -14.13 -24.62
N GLU A 803 -65.27 -15.38 -24.25
CA GLU A 803 -66.02 -16.57 -24.69
C GLU A 803 -65.82 -17.72 -23.68
N ASN A 804 -66.80 -17.86 -22.76
CA ASN A 804 -67.12 -19.00 -21.85
C ASN A 804 -67.52 -18.54 -20.43
N GLN A 805 -68.61 -17.75 -20.31
CA GLN A 805 -69.34 -17.66 -19.05
C GLN A 805 -70.45 -18.69 -19.00
N LEU A 806 -70.26 -19.73 -18.17
CA LEU A 806 -71.35 -20.51 -17.59
C LEU A 806 -71.16 -20.45 -16.07
N PRO A 807 -72.18 -20.06 -15.27
CA PRO A 807 -71.96 -19.67 -13.88
C PRO A 807 -71.74 -20.88 -12.96
N THR A 808 -70.90 -20.71 -11.94
CA THR A 808 -70.87 -21.58 -10.75
C THR A 808 -70.54 -20.72 -9.53
N ASN A 809 -71.30 -20.89 -8.45
CA ASN A 809 -71.28 -20.06 -7.25
C ASN A 809 -69.99 -20.25 -6.41
N GLY A 810 -69.71 -19.27 -5.54
CA GLY A 810 -69.28 -19.61 -4.18
C GLY A 810 -68.18 -18.76 -3.54
N ASN A 811 -68.52 -17.54 -3.11
CA ASN A 811 -67.80 -16.73 -2.11
C ASN A 811 -66.40 -16.22 -2.55
N TYR A 812 -65.86 -15.12 -2.03
CA TYR A 812 -66.24 -14.33 -0.86
C TYR A 812 -66.33 -12.84 -1.23
N GLU A 813 -67.47 -12.21 -0.97
CA GLU A 813 -67.56 -10.74 -0.97
C GLU A 813 -67.12 -10.21 0.40
N LEU A 814 -66.20 -9.25 0.40
CA LEU A 814 -65.93 -8.42 1.58
C LEU A 814 -66.75 -7.15 1.46
N THR A 815 -67.73 -7.01 2.35
CA THR A 815 -68.78 -5.97 2.34
C THR A 815 -68.22 -4.55 2.49
N HIS A 816 -68.65 -3.65 1.62
CA HIS A 816 -68.52 -2.20 1.85
C HIS A 816 -69.76 -1.72 2.62
N GLN A 817 -69.58 -1.30 3.87
CA GLN A 817 -70.68 -0.94 4.78
C GLN A 817 -70.95 0.57 4.78
N ASP A 818 -71.52 1.08 3.68
CA ASP A 818 -71.92 2.49 3.57
C ASP A 818 -73.19 2.76 4.40
N SER A 819 -73.00 3.27 5.62
CA SER A 819 -74.08 3.55 6.57
C SER A 819 -74.60 4.98 6.44
N ARG A 820 -75.68 5.17 5.67
CA ARG A 820 -76.50 6.40 5.68
C ARG A 820 -78.00 6.08 5.71
N SER A 821 -78.54 5.98 6.92
CA SER A 821 -79.98 5.85 7.18
C SER A 821 -80.73 7.14 6.83
N ARG A 822 -81.87 7.02 6.13
CA ARG A 822 -82.85 8.12 6.04
C ARG A 822 -84.29 7.62 5.86
N SER A 823 -85.03 7.64 6.96
CA SER A 823 -86.49 7.61 7.03
C SER A 823 -86.90 8.37 8.30
N GLY A 824 -87.92 9.21 8.21
CA GLY A 824 -88.03 10.44 8.99
C GLY A 824 -87.97 11.61 8.03
#